data_AF-A0A3B9I9E8-F1
#
_entry.id   AF-A0A3B9I9E8-F1
#
_cell.length_a   1.000
_cell.length_b   1.000
_cell.length_c   1.000
_cell.angle_alpha   90.00
_cell.angle_beta   90.00
_cell.angle_gamma   90.00
#
_symmetry.space_group_name_H-M   'P 1'
#
loop_
_entity.id
_entity.type
_entity.pdbx_description
1 polymer ?
#
loop_
_entity_poly.entity_id
_entity_poly.type
_entity_poly.pdbx_seq_one_letter_code
_entity_poly.pdbx_strand_id
1 'polypeptide(L)'
;MANRNEQLREYEMEAALLSGAEDRYGIYQIADGTRAEEYAFMSMDFVEKNGMKVLREDYQLVYSGILGADETLDTLYEKFNLYHPEDFKGHSLSVSDIVVLHTDGGNVAHYVDSFGFREVPDFLNLEEERVYSLIGDKTDKYLQIQTSDEGFEYTFYDAYYRLLDGGIITNENLSLDTAVREIVLDAGVQISDRIPDVEGFMEKVKEVEQEEIAKAAKLMSQSNDGKWKPQRYPEDIGKKEPESKNGHVSESSQPEAPYVEYYVAECDEYHDLGTYYTFPDVKSAVEKYREILDDPRKKYLGNGMGVIYHGKAGDIYNNSECSLVLKEVVCGNSLDHVPGLAEKQVVREALRLIREELSEFRYKMPCYEKEAEDTALTAEELAVRLDRLAHDFDPYDYQDRLNGSEDLVLDITYRLYTGGVKHYASFLDDVIREGGSLATEADRLKEKLASFDPEVSDERVPMVRVNYCESDKFAHEKYLPINEFDKAVADMDREWSERNAGKDENAIETCMLQFTVYYPEDGKMKTLKDSLNIGLGNGGFIDSMNRQVEERLTDPNWLSYKRNQGQGALDAFVSALTDIQEHVLPHLQSFCSLQERTPEQVEAMQTVPAEKDRNLSNTASALTVPRTSSDAARAEKPPSFKNERKSIHQRLEINKEWLKSQPGKKEQVKGVDRSCDE
;
A
#
# COMPACT_ATOMS: atom_id res chain seq x y z
N MET A 1 -3.12 15.18 -20.86
CA MET A 1 -4.04 15.56 -21.96
C MET A 1 -5.36 14.78 -21.94
N ALA A 2 -5.37 13.49 -21.57
CA ALA A 2 -6.61 12.70 -21.43
C ALA A 2 -7.58 13.27 -20.37
N ASN A 3 -7.10 13.55 -19.15
CA ASN A 3 -7.92 14.05 -18.04
C ASN A 3 -8.57 15.43 -18.32
N ARG A 4 -7.86 16.33 -19.02
CA ARG A 4 -8.40 17.64 -19.44
C ARG A 4 -9.53 17.50 -20.48
N ASN A 5 -9.47 16.49 -21.34
CA ASN A 5 -10.51 16.25 -22.34
C ASN A 5 -11.76 15.58 -21.76
N GLU A 6 -11.64 14.89 -20.63
CA GLU A 6 -12.78 14.30 -19.89
C GLU A 6 -13.54 15.37 -19.11
N GLN A 7 -12.82 16.20 -18.35
CA GLN A 7 -13.41 17.34 -17.64
C GLN A 7 -14.11 18.34 -18.57
N LEU A 8 -13.53 18.61 -19.75
CA LEU A 8 -14.18 19.47 -20.75
C LEU A 8 -15.46 18.85 -21.31
N ARG A 9 -15.51 17.52 -21.50
CA ARG A 9 -16.71 16.82 -21.97
C ARG A 9 -17.81 16.79 -20.93
N GLU A 10 -17.47 16.60 -19.66
CA GLU A 10 -18.42 16.68 -18.55
C GLU A 10 -19.03 18.08 -18.46
N TYR A 11 -18.21 19.13 -18.54
CA TYR A 11 -18.68 20.52 -18.54
C TYR A 11 -19.58 20.85 -19.72
N GLU A 12 -19.24 20.40 -20.94
CA GLU A 12 -20.09 20.58 -22.13
C GLU A 12 -21.42 19.81 -22.00
N MET A 13 -21.40 18.61 -21.42
CA MET A 13 -22.58 17.79 -21.18
C MET A 13 -23.50 18.41 -20.14
N GLU A 14 -22.94 18.91 -19.03
CA GLU A 14 -23.68 19.58 -17.98
C GLU A 14 -24.26 20.92 -18.43
N ALA A 15 -23.50 21.70 -19.21
CA ALA A 15 -24.01 22.93 -19.81
C ALA A 15 -25.20 22.64 -20.75
N ALA A 16 -25.12 21.56 -21.53
CA ALA A 16 -26.22 21.13 -22.40
C ALA A 16 -27.44 20.62 -21.61
N LEU A 17 -27.22 20.00 -20.45
CA LEU A 17 -28.30 19.59 -19.54
C LEU A 17 -28.99 20.80 -18.90
N LEU A 18 -28.23 21.71 -18.29
CA LEU A 18 -28.80 22.74 -17.41
C LEU A 18 -29.27 23.99 -18.16
N SER A 19 -28.74 24.24 -19.36
CA SER A 19 -29.00 25.44 -20.17
C SER A 19 -29.44 25.13 -21.61
N GLY A 20 -29.75 23.86 -21.90
CA GLY A 20 -30.27 23.43 -23.19
C GLY A 20 -31.64 24.04 -23.51
N ALA A 21 -32.06 23.91 -24.77
CA ALA A 21 -33.43 24.26 -25.18
C ALA A 21 -34.34 23.02 -25.33
N GLU A 22 -33.79 21.83 -25.11
CA GLU A 22 -34.48 20.55 -25.21
C GLU A 22 -34.68 19.99 -23.80
N ASP A 23 -35.85 19.42 -23.53
CA ASP A 23 -36.10 18.69 -22.28
C ASP A 23 -35.07 17.55 -22.14
N ARG A 24 -34.39 17.51 -21.01
CA ARG A 24 -33.24 16.61 -20.76
C ARG A 24 -33.27 16.06 -19.34
N TYR A 25 -32.56 14.97 -19.16
CA TYR A 25 -32.24 14.46 -17.83
C TYR A 25 -30.74 14.23 -17.67
N GLY A 26 -30.28 14.30 -16.43
CA GLY A 26 -28.91 14.03 -16.02
C GLY A 26 -28.86 13.07 -14.85
N ILE A 27 -27.91 12.15 -14.87
CA ILE A 27 -27.62 11.24 -13.78
C ILE A 27 -26.30 11.65 -13.15
N TYR A 28 -26.36 11.99 -11.87
CA TYR A 28 -25.23 12.36 -11.05
C TYR A 28 -24.99 11.28 -10.01
N GLN A 29 -23.75 10.83 -9.90
CA GLN A 29 -23.32 9.82 -8.92
C GLN A 29 -22.20 10.40 -8.07
N ILE A 30 -22.06 9.92 -6.85
CA ILE A 30 -21.03 10.39 -5.92
C ILE A 30 -19.66 10.18 -6.56
N ALA A 31 -18.83 11.23 -6.57
CA ALA A 31 -17.49 11.16 -7.11
C ALA A 31 -16.53 10.55 -6.08
N ASP A 32 -15.57 9.75 -6.55
CA ASP A 32 -14.57 9.11 -5.71
C ASP A 32 -13.74 10.13 -4.91
N GLY A 33 -13.54 9.85 -3.62
CA GLY A 33 -12.77 10.68 -2.70
C GLY A 33 -13.49 11.95 -2.24
N THR A 34 -14.81 12.03 -2.42
CA THR A 34 -15.63 13.14 -1.92
C THR A 34 -16.29 12.80 -0.60
N ARG A 35 -16.80 13.83 0.10
CA ARG A 35 -17.43 13.64 1.41
C ARG A 35 -18.77 12.92 1.31
N ALA A 36 -19.38 12.88 0.12
CA ALA A 36 -20.62 12.15 -0.07
C ALA A 36 -20.49 10.65 0.11
N GLU A 37 -19.28 10.09 0.08
CA GLU A 37 -19.03 8.70 0.47
C GLU A 37 -19.55 8.38 1.89
N GLU A 38 -19.57 9.38 2.80
CA GLU A 38 -20.09 9.22 4.17
C GLU A 38 -21.60 8.94 4.23
N TYR A 39 -22.35 9.34 3.19
CA TYR A 39 -23.79 9.12 3.07
C TYR A 39 -24.18 8.37 1.79
N ALA A 40 -23.23 7.74 1.11
CA ALA A 40 -23.51 6.90 -0.04
C ALA A 40 -24.50 5.79 0.36
N PHE A 41 -25.53 5.61 -0.47
CA PHE A 41 -26.63 4.67 -0.25
C PHE A 41 -27.49 4.94 1.00
N MET A 42 -27.36 6.10 1.64
CA MET A 42 -28.17 6.47 2.80
C MET A 42 -29.42 7.26 2.39
N SER A 43 -30.51 7.12 3.14
CA SER A 43 -31.73 7.88 2.89
C SER A 43 -31.56 9.38 3.19
N MET A 44 -32.42 10.22 2.64
CA MET A 44 -32.41 11.66 2.98
C MET A 44 -32.68 11.91 4.47
N ASP A 45 -33.44 11.04 5.13
CA ASP A 45 -33.65 11.14 6.57
C ASP A 45 -32.35 10.95 7.37
N PHE A 46 -31.44 10.10 6.88
CA PHE A 46 -30.11 9.94 7.47
C PHE A 46 -29.24 11.18 7.23
N VAL A 47 -29.27 11.72 6.01
CA VAL A 47 -28.53 12.95 5.65
C VAL A 47 -28.96 14.10 6.56
N GLU A 48 -30.27 14.36 6.66
CA GLU A 48 -30.84 15.43 7.49
C GLU A 48 -30.57 15.23 8.99
N LYS A 49 -30.78 14.02 9.52
CA LYS A 49 -30.61 13.71 10.95
C LYS A 49 -29.17 13.88 11.45
N ASN A 50 -28.20 13.62 10.58
CA ASN A 50 -26.78 13.75 10.90
C ASN A 50 -26.21 15.13 10.52
N GLY A 51 -27.05 16.07 10.08
CA GLY A 51 -26.63 17.42 9.72
C GLY A 51 -25.71 17.47 8.49
N MET A 52 -25.80 16.46 7.62
CA MET A 52 -25.10 16.43 6.35
C MET A 52 -25.90 17.18 5.29
N LYS A 53 -25.23 17.58 4.20
CA LYS A 53 -25.86 18.26 3.07
C LYS A 53 -25.46 17.56 1.78
N VAL A 54 -26.42 17.45 0.86
CA VAL A 54 -26.17 16.97 -0.50
C VAL A 54 -25.61 18.13 -1.31
N LEU A 55 -24.32 18.12 -1.59
CA LEU A 55 -23.63 19.20 -2.31
C LEU A 55 -23.30 18.75 -3.72
N ARG A 56 -23.55 19.61 -4.72
CA ARG A 56 -23.21 19.30 -6.13
C ARG A 56 -21.74 18.96 -6.33
N GLU A 57 -20.83 19.57 -5.57
CA GLU A 57 -19.39 19.32 -5.68
C GLU A 57 -18.96 17.90 -5.31
N ASP A 58 -19.77 17.16 -4.54
CA ASP A 58 -19.49 15.77 -4.19
C ASP A 58 -19.94 14.77 -5.28
N TYR A 59 -20.54 15.26 -6.36
CA TYR A 59 -21.14 14.43 -7.41
C TYR A 59 -20.47 14.67 -8.77
N GLN A 60 -20.44 13.62 -9.59
CA GLN A 60 -20.05 13.67 -10.99
C GLN A 60 -21.27 13.46 -11.90
N LEU A 61 -21.37 14.23 -12.99
CA LEU A 61 -22.36 13.95 -14.03
C LEU A 61 -21.89 12.74 -14.86
N VAL A 62 -22.50 11.58 -14.64
CA VAL A 62 -22.11 10.32 -15.32
C VAL A 62 -22.88 10.08 -16.61
N TYR A 63 -24.02 10.73 -16.80
CA TYR A 63 -24.84 10.58 -18.00
C TYR A 63 -25.79 11.75 -18.22
N SER A 64 -26.07 12.10 -19.48
CA SER A 64 -27.20 12.98 -19.85
C SER A 64 -27.88 12.51 -21.13
N GLY A 65 -29.22 12.57 -21.14
CA GLY A 65 -30.06 12.19 -22.28
C GLY A 65 -31.20 13.18 -22.53
N ILE A 66 -31.86 13.03 -23.69
CA ILE A 66 -33.10 13.76 -24.01
C ILE A 66 -34.24 13.12 -23.22
N LEU A 67 -35.05 13.95 -22.55
CA LEU A 67 -36.21 13.50 -21.80
C LEU A 67 -37.40 13.31 -22.75
N GLY A 68 -37.85 12.07 -22.89
CA GLY A 68 -39.02 11.71 -23.68
C GLY A 68 -40.34 12.16 -23.03
N ALA A 69 -41.38 12.38 -23.84
CA ALA A 69 -42.69 12.84 -23.34
C ALA A 69 -43.37 11.86 -22.35
N ASP A 70 -43.02 10.58 -22.40
CA ASP A 70 -43.51 9.53 -21.49
C ASP A 70 -42.48 9.13 -20.43
N GLU A 71 -41.30 9.78 -20.40
CA GLU A 71 -40.26 9.49 -19.41
C GLU A 71 -40.53 10.23 -18.09
N THR A 72 -40.75 9.47 -17.02
CA THR A 72 -40.83 9.92 -15.63
C THR A 72 -39.61 9.44 -14.84
N LEU A 73 -39.44 9.95 -13.61
CA LEU A 73 -38.42 9.46 -12.67
C LEU A 73 -38.45 7.92 -12.51
N ASP A 74 -39.64 7.32 -12.43
CA ASP A 74 -39.80 5.87 -12.33
C ASP A 74 -39.33 5.13 -13.60
N THR A 75 -39.66 5.66 -14.79
CA THR A 75 -39.20 5.04 -16.04
C THR A 75 -37.70 5.22 -16.26
N LEU A 76 -37.13 6.33 -15.79
CA LEU A 76 -35.68 6.55 -15.79
C LEU A 76 -35.00 5.57 -14.83
N TYR A 77 -35.57 5.37 -13.63
CA TYR A 77 -35.10 4.35 -12.70
C TYR A 77 -35.10 2.94 -13.33
N GLU A 78 -36.21 2.56 -14.00
CA GLU A 78 -36.31 1.28 -14.70
C GLU A 78 -35.24 1.16 -15.81
N LYS A 79 -35.07 2.21 -16.61
CA LYS A 79 -34.09 2.29 -17.70
C LYS A 79 -32.67 2.10 -17.20
N PHE A 80 -32.27 2.81 -16.15
CA PHE A 80 -30.90 2.75 -15.59
C PHE A 80 -30.66 1.59 -14.62
N ASN A 81 -31.64 0.70 -14.45
CA ASN A 81 -31.47 -0.55 -13.69
C ASN A 81 -31.68 -1.83 -14.53
N LEU A 82 -32.55 -1.79 -15.54
CA LEU A 82 -32.90 -2.97 -16.36
C LEU A 82 -32.47 -2.85 -17.82
N TYR A 83 -32.36 -1.62 -18.35
CA TYR A 83 -32.14 -1.36 -19.78
C TYR A 83 -31.07 -0.29 -20.01
N HIS A 84 -29.88 -0.50 -19.44
CA HIS A 84 -28.78 0.48 -19.50
C HIS A 84 -28.51 0.92 -20.96
N PRO A 85 -28.45 2.23 -21.24
CA PRO A 85 -27.96 2.73 -22.52
C PRO A 85 -26.55 2.21 -22.82
N GLU A 86 -26.24 1.92 -24.10
CA GLU A 86 -24.94 1.35 -24.50
C GLU A 86 -23.74 2.24 -24.12
N ASP A 87 -23.98 3.55 -24.02
CA ASP A 87 -23.00 4.57 -23.70
C ASP A 87 -22.97 4.95 -22.20
N PHE A 88 -23.83 4.35 -21.36
CA PHE A 88 -23.84 4.59 -19.92
C PHE A 88 -22.58 4.00 -19.25
N LYS A 89 -21.89 4.84 -18.47
CA LYS A 89 -20.63 4.48 -17.78
C LYS A 89 -20.72 4.49 -16.26
N GLY A 90 -21.84 4.96 -15.71
CA GLY A 90 -22.12 4.92 -14.28
C GLY A 90 -22.58 3.55 -13.80
N HIS A 91 -22.80 3.42 -12.50
CA HIS A 91 -23.45 2.24 -11.92
C HIS A 91 -24.97 2.33 -12.04
N SER A 92 -25.64 1.20 -11.79
CA SER A 92 -27.10 1.13 -11.68
C SER A 92 -27.62 2.16 -10.68
N LEU A 93 -28.76 2.79 -11.00
CA LEU A 93 -29.30 3.92 -10.23
C LEU A 93 -29.69 3.46 -8.82
N SER A 94 -29.09 4.06 -7.79
CA SER A 94 -29.21 3.64 -6.40
C SER A 94 -29.47 4.78 -5.43
N VAL A 95 -29.84 4.46 -4.18
CA VAL A 95 -29.98 5.45 -3.11
C VAL A 95 -28.73 6.34 -3.07
N SER A 96 -28.90 7.64 -2.86
CA SER A 96 -27.88 8.69 -2.95
C SER A 96 -27.53 9.23 -4.33
N ASP A 97 -27.95 8.61 -5.42
CA ASP A 97 -27.80 9.20 -6.76
C ASP A 97 -28.73 10.42 -6.92
N ILE A 98 -28.34 11.36 -7.79
CA ILE A 98 -29.18 12.51 -8.14
C ILE A 98 -29.64 12.40 -9.59
N VAL A 99 -30.94 12.51 -9.81
CA VAL A 99 -31.55 12.69 -11.13
C VAL A 99 -31.94 14.15 -11.30
N VAL A 100 -31.33 14.84 -12.25
CA VAL A 100 -31.72 16.21 -12.61
C VAL A 100 -32.62 16.17 -13.84
N LEU A 101 -33.78 16.80 -13.75
CA LEU A 101 -34.68 17.02 -14.88
C LEU A 101 -34.59 18.48 -15.32
N HIS A 102 -34.33 18.68 -16.61
CA HIS A 102 -34.39 19.96 -17.28
C HIS A 102 -35.64 20.00 -18.14
N THR A 103 -36.52 20.96 -17.87
CA THR A 103 -37.74 21.22 -18.65
C THR A 103 -37.97 22.71 -18.81
N ASP A 104 -38.99 23.11 -19.59
CA ASP A 104 -39.50 24.50 -19.65
C ASP A 104 -39.77 25.12 -18.25
N GLY A 105 -39.99 24.29 -17.22
CA GLY A 105 -40.20 24.70 -15.83
C GLY A 105 -38.93 24.98 -15.02
N GLY A 106 -37.74 24.77 -15.58
CA GLY A 106 -36.45 24.91 -14.91
C GLY A 106 -35.74 23.57 -14.63
N ASN A 107 -34.65 23.64 -13.88
CA ASN A 107 -33.88 22.47 -13.44
C ASN A 107 -34.35 22.03 -12.07
N VAL A 108 -34.76 20.77 -11.94
CA VAL A 108 -35.15 20.17 -10.66
C VAL A 108 -34.26 18.96 -10.38
N ALA A 109 -33.61 18.96 -9.23
CA ALA A 109 -32.74 17.87 -8.79
C ALA A 109 -33.49 16.98 -7.79
N HIS A 110 -33.43 15.67 -8.03
CA HIS A 110 -34.11 14.64 -7.24
C HIS A 110 -33.10 13.64 -6.70
N TYR A 111 -33.03 13.54 -5.38
CA TYR A 111 -32.30 12.49 -4.68
C TYR A 111 -33.06 11.18 -4.76
N VAL A 112 -32.38 10.12 -5.20
CA VAL A 112 -32.88 8.74 -5.12
C VAL A 112 -32.86 8.33 -3.65
N ASP A 113 -34.04 8.27 -3.04
CA ASP A 113 -34.18 7.97 -1.62
C ASP A 113 -34.42 6.47 -1.42
N SER A 114 -34.44 5.99 -0.17
CA SER A 114 -34.77 4.58 0.13
C SER A 114 -36.14 4.17 -0.40
N PHE A 115 -37.03 5.15 -0.62
CA PHE A 115 -38.32 4.97 -1.28
C PHE A 115 -38.62 6.15 -2.21
N GLY A 116 -38.51 5.92 -3.52
CA GLY A 116 -38.82 6.92 -4.53
C GLY A 116 -37.78 8.04 -4.59
N PHE A 117 -38.25 9.28 -4.75
CA PHE A 117 -37.40 10.44 -5.01
C PHE A 117 -37.76 11.62 -4.10
N ARG A 118 -36.75 12.33 -3.59
CA ARG A 118 -36.93 13.56 -2.80
C ARG A 118 -36.24 14.74 -3.50
N GLU A 119 -36.91 15.88 -3.59
CA GLU A 119 -36.31 17.08 -4.20
C GLU A 119 -35.17 17.65 -3.34
N VAL A 120 -34.07 18.02 -3.99
CA VAL A 120 -32.90 18.68 -3.38
C VAL A 120 -32.64 20.04 -4.05
N PRO A 121 -33.41 21.08 -3.70
CA PRO A 121 -33.41 22.36 -4.43
C PRO A 121 -32.07 23.10 -4.37
N ASP A 122 -31.32 22.93 -3.28
CA ASP A 122 -30.01 23.59 -3.08
C ASP A 122 -28.88 22.89 -3.81
N PHE A 123 -29.11 21.71 -4.40
CA PHE A 123 -28.07 20.96 -5.12
C PHE A 123 -27.44 21.82 -6.22
N LEU A 124 -28.24 22.60 -6.95
CA LEU A 124 -27.75 23.45 -8.04
C LEU A 124 -27.40 24.89 -7.60
N ASN A 125 -27.51 25.21 -6.29
CA ASN A 125 -27.20 26.53 -5.74
C ASN A 125 -25.76 26.57 -5.20
N LEU A 126 -24.81 27.11 -5.97
CA LEU A 126 -23.43 27.37 -5.52
C LEU A 126 -23.38 28.75 -4.83
N GLU A 127 -23.51 28.83 -3.50
CA GLU A 127 -23.46 30.12 -2.78
C GLU A 127 -22.06 30.78 -2.77
N GLU A 128 -22.03 32.12 -2.80
CA GLU A 128 -20.87 33.03 -2.98
C GLU A 128 -20.00 33.24 -1.72
N GLU A 129 -20.44 32.79 -0.53
CA GLU A 129 -19.76 32.98 0.78
C GLU A 129 -19.71 31.66 1.58
N ARG A 130 -18.55 31.33 2.19
CA ARG A 130 -18.36 30.11 3.00
C ARG A 130 -17.54 30.34 4.26
N VAL A 131 -17.78 29.52 5.30
CA VAL A 131 -16.99 29.47 6.54
C VAL A 131 -16.53 28.03 6.81
N TYR A 132 -15.27 27.86 7.18
CA TYR A 132 -14.66 26.58 7.53
C TYR A 132 -14.16 26.61 8.98
N SER A 133 -14.33 25.52 9.72
CA SER A 133 -13.55 25.31 10.95
C SER A 133 -12.20 24.70 10.60
N LEU A 134 -11.16 24.95 11.40
CA LEU A 134 -9.79 24.53 11.12
C LEU A 134 -9.21 23.73 12.30
N ILE A 135 -8.45 22.68 11.99
CA ILE A 135 -7.74 21.80 12.91
C ILE A 135 -6.26 22.24 12.96
N GLY A 136 -5.77 22.54 14.17
CA GLY A 136 -4.38 22.85 14.48
C GLY A 136 -4.05 22.63 15.95
N ASP A 137 -2.79 22.82 16.36
CA ASP A 137 -2.25 22.54 17.71
C ASP A 137 -3.12 23.09 18.86
N LYS A 138 -4.08 22.28 19.32
CA LYS A 138 -4.90 22.39 20.54
C LYS A 138 -5.94 23.53 20.62
N THR A 139 -6.28 24.24 19.55
CA THR A 139 -7.39 25.23 19.58
C THR A 139 -8.17 25.27 18.26
N ASP A 140 -9.51 25.27 18.35
CA ASP A 140 -10.40 25.50 17.19
C ASP A 140 -10.07 26.86 16.54
N LYS A 141 -10.01 26.92 15.21
CA LYS A 141 -9.92 28.17 14.45
C LYS A 141 -10.98 28.17 13.34
N TYR A 142 -11.21 29.32 12.70
CA TYR A 142 -12.16 29.43 11.60
C TYR A 142 -11.58 30.22 10.44
N LEU A 143 -11.99 29.91 9.21
CA LEU A 143 -11.69 30.61 7.98
C LEU A 143 -13.00 31.01 7.30
N GLN A 144 -13.26 32.30 7.14
CA GLN A 144 -14.30 32.81 6.26
C GLN A 144 -13.68 33.14 4.90
N ILE A 145 -14.38 32.83 3.80
CA ILE A 145 -13.99 33.21 2.44
C ILE A 145 -15.21 33.63 1.62
N GLN A 146 -15.06 34.69 0.84
CA GLN A 146 -16.11 35.23 -0.02
C GLN A 146 -15.55 35.64 -1.39
N THR A 147 -16.36 35.56 -2.44
CA THR A 147 -16.00 36.07 -3.77
C THR A 147 -15.98 37.61 -3.76
N SER A 148 -15.02 38.21 -4.46
CA SER A 148 -14.93 39.66 -4.66
C SER A 148 -14.63 39.99 -6.13
N ASP A 149 -14.78 41.26 -6.50
CA ASP A 149 -14.50 41.75 -7.87
C ASP A 149 -13.03 41.50 -8.31
N GLU A 150 -12.11 41.28 -7.37
CA GLU A 150 -10.69 41.03 -7.64
C GLU A 150 -10.28 39.55 -7.40
N GLY A 151 -11.21 38.66 -7.01
CA GLY A 151 -10.95 37.23 -6.76
C GLY A 151 -11.62 36.71 -5.48
N PHE A 152 -10.86 36.39 -4.44
CA PHE A 152 -11.39 35.89 -3.16
C PHE A 152 -10.85 36.69 -1.99
N GLU A 153 -11.74 37.15 -1.10
CA GLU A 153 -11.38 37.74 0.19
C GLU A 153 -11.53 36.70 1.29
N TYR A 154 -10.53 36.57 2.16
CA TYR A 154 -10.54 35.60 3.25
C TYR A 154 -10.15 36.20 4.59
N THR A 155 -10.68 35.62 5.66
CA THR A 155 -10.46 36.07 7.03
C THR A 155 -10.34 34.89 7.99
N PHE A 156 -9.30 34.87 8.83
CA PHE A 156 -9.07 33.88 9.88
C PHE A 156 -9.53 34.38 11.26
N TYR A 157 -10.13 33.48 12.04
CA TYR A 157 -10.58 33.72 13.42
C TYR A 157 -10.07 32.65 14.38
N ASP A 158 -9.95 32.99 15.67
CA ASP A 158 -9.66 32.03 16.74
C ASP A 158 -10.92 31.32 17.27
N ALA A 159 -10.74 30.38 18.21
CA ALA A 159 -11.82 29.61 18.84
C ALA A 159 -12.91 30.49 19.49
N TYR A 160 -12.58 31.74 19.78
CA TYR A 160 -13.43 32.72 20.42
C TYR A 160 -13.95 33.78 19.43
N TYR A 161 -13.92 33.50 18.12
CA TYR A 161 -14.42 34.37 17.05
C TYR A 161 -13.68 35.72 16.95
N ARG A 162 -12.44 35.81 17.44
CA ARG A 162 -11.61 37.01 17.30
C ARG A 162 -10.78 36.94 16.03
N LEU A 163 -10.73 38.05 15.30
CA LEU A 163 -9.92 38.20 14.09
C LEU A 163 -8.45 37.91 14.37
N LEU A 164 -7.87 36.98 13.61
CA LEU A 164 -6.45 36.64 13.63
C LEU A 164 -5.70 37.33 12.48
N ASP A 165 -6.22 37.16 11.26
CA ASP A 165 -5.58 37.64 10.03
C ASP A 165 -6.61 37.69 8.88
N GLY A 166 -6.30 38.37 7.78
CA GLY A 166 -7.16 38.40 6.59
C GLY A 166 -6.42 38.93 5.36
N GLY A 167 -6.88 38.52 4.17
CA GLY A 167 -6.20 38.84 2.92
C GLY A 167 -7.08 38.66 1.68
N ILE A 168 -6.50 38.97 0.52
CA ILE A 168 -7.16 38.89 -0.79
C ILE A 168 -6.30 38.06 -1.73
N ILE A 169 -6.93 37.13 -2.45
CA ILE A 169 -6.36 36.37 -3.56
C ILE A 169 -6.84 37.01 -4.86
N THR A 170 -5.92 37.61 -5.60
CA THR A 170 -6.26 38.44 -6.78
C THR A 170 -6.43 37.65 -8.09
N ASN A 171 -6.78 36.36 -8.02
CA ASN A 171 -6.80 35.47 -9.18
C ASN A 171 -8.23 34.97 -9.49
N GLU A 172 -8.89 35.69 -10.39
CA GLU A 172 -10.28 35.46 -10.85
C GLU A 172 -10.51 34.09 -11.52
N ASN A 173 -9.45 33.36 -11.90
CA ASN A 173 -9.57 32.04 -12.54
C ASN A 173 -9.46 30.86 -11.55
N LEU A 174 -9.27 31.12 -10.25
CA LEU A 174 -9.25 30.07 -9.24
C LEU A 174 -10.69 29.64 -8.91
N SER A 175 -10.87 28.34 -8.72
CA SER A 175 -12.06 27.85 -8.03
C SER A 175 -11.97 28.19 -6.54
N LEU A 176 -13.12 28.31 -5.87
CA LEU A 176 -13.18 28.54 -4.42
C LEU A 176 -12.38 27.45 -3.65
N ASP A 177 -12.44 26.19 -4.07
CA ASP A 177 -11.66 25.09 -3.47
C ASP A 177 -10.16 25.29 -3.62
N THR A 178 -9.69 25.72 -4.81
CA THR A 178 -8.26 25.98 -5.01
C THR A 178 -7.79 27.15 -4.14
N ALA A 179 -8.59 28.21 -4.03
CA ALA A 179 -8.30 29.34 -3.15
C ALA A 179 -8.21 28.88 -1.68
N VAL A 180 -9.17 28.08 -1.21
CA VAL A 180 -9.19 27.52 0.15
C VAL A 180 -7.96 26.63 0.42
N ARG A 181 -7.60 25.75 -0.52
CA ARG A 181 -6.42 24.88 -0.38
C ARG A 181 -5.13 25.69 -0.27
N GLU A 182 -4.95 26.72 -1.10
CA GLU A 182 -3.77 27.58 -1.04
C GLU A 182 -3.68 28.32 0.31
N ILE A 183 -4.79 28.89 0.77
CA ILE A 183 -4.87 29.61 2.06
C ILE A 183 -4.51 28.70 3.23
N VAL A 184 -5.06 27.49 3.25
CA VAL A 184 -4.88 26.53 4.33
C VAL A 184 -3.48 25.93 4.32
N LEU A 185 -2.92 25.64 3.14
CA LEU A 185 -1.54 25.18 2.97
C LEU A 185 -0.52 26.21 3.45
N ASP A 186 -0.68 27.49 3.10
CA ASP A 186 0.24 28.55 3.54
C ASP A 186 0.15 28.79 5.06
N ALA A 187 -1.06 28.73 5.62
CA ALA A 187 -1.29 28.87 7.05
C ALA A 187 -0.85 27.65 7.90
N GLY A 188 -0.51 26.52 7.26
CA GLY A 188 -0.08 25.29 7.94
C GLY A 188 -1.14 24.68 8.85
N VAL A 189 -2.42 24.86 8.50
CA VAL A 189 -3.59 24.34 9.23
C VAL A 189 -4.32 23.31 8.37
N GLN A 190 -5.24 22.54 8.95
CA GLN A 190 -6.12 21.64 8.21
C GLN A 190 -7.56 22.12 8.35
N ILE A 191 -8.43 21.80 7.39
CA ILE A 191 -9.88 22.07 7.50
C ILE A 191 -10.52 20.98 8.35
N SER A 192 -11.41 21.38 9.24
CA SER A 192 -12.25 20.50 10.06
C SER A 192 -13.51 20.11 9.30
N ASP A 193 -14.03 18.92 9.58
CA ASP A 193 -15.23 18.36 8.96
C ASP A 193 -16.51 19.17 9.25
N ARG A 194 -16.43 20.11 10.20
CA ARG A 194 -17.51 21.01 10.61
C ARG A 194 -17.48 22.30 9.79
N ILE A 195 -18.50 22.50 8.95
CA ILE A 195 -18.79 23.76 8.27
C ILE A 195 -19.80 24.54 9.14
N PRO A 196 -19.42 25.66 9.76
CA PRO A 196 -20.37 26.51 10.45
C PRO A 196 -21.38 27.11 9.46
N ASP A 197 -22.63 27.25 9.92
CA ASP A 197 -23.59 28.12 9.24
C ASP A 197 -23.04 29.55 9.16
N VAL A 198 -23.04 30.13 7.95
CA VAL A 198 -22.43 31.44 7.68
C VAL A 198 -23.13 32.52 8.50
N GLU A 199 -24.46 32.55 8.49
CA GLU A 199 -25.25 33.58 9.17
C GLU A 199 -25.03 33.55 10.69
N GLY A 200 -25.16 32.37 11.30
CA GLY A 200 -24.96 32.19 12.74
C GLY A 200 -23.50 32.36 13.20
N PHE A 201 -22.52 32.09 12.33
CA PHE A 201 -21.12 32.40 12.61
C PHE A 201 -20.87 33.90 12.65
N MET A 202 -21.37 34.63 11.66
CA MET A 202 -21.19 36.08 11.56
C MET A 202 -21.91 36.85 12.68
N GLU A 203 -22.99 36.32 13.24
CA GLU A 203 -23.63 36.88 14.44
C GLU A 203 -22.67 36.84 15.65
N LYS A 204 -22.00 35.70 15.89
CA LYS A 204 -21.06 35.54 17.01
C LYS A 204 -19.81 36.41 16.86
N VAL A 205 -19.28 36.54 15.65
CA VAL A 205 -18.15 37.44 15.35
C VAL A 205 -18.52 38.87 15.75
N LYS A 206 -19.70 39.35 15.35
CA LYS A 206 -20.20 40.70 15.69
C LYS A 206 -20.33 40.90 17.21
N GLU A 207 -20.83 39.90 17.94
CA GLU A 207 -20.94 39.98 19.40
C GLU A 207 -19.56 40.15 20.06
N VAL A 208 -18.58 39.35 19.64
CA VAL A 208 -17.22 39.38 20.19
C VAL A 208 -16.51 40.69 19.85
N GLU A 209 -16.63 41.19 18.62
CA GLU A 209 -16.08 42.49 18.23
C GLU A 209 -16.66 43.63 19.08
N GLN A 210 -17.98 43.64 19.32
CA GLN A 210 -18.63 44.64 20.17
C GLN A 210 -18.14 44.56 21.62
N GLU A 211 -17.95 43.35 22.15
CA GLU A 211 -17.37 43.17 23.48
C GLU A 211 -15.92 43.68 23.57
N GLU A 212 -15.08 43.40 22.58
CA GLU A 212 -13.69 43.85 22.55
C GLU A 212 -13.60 45.38 22.39
N ILE A 213 -14.45 45.99 21.57
CA ILE A 213 -14.58 47.44 21.47
C ILE A 213 -15.04 48.04 22.81
N ALA A 214 -16.00 47.41 23.49
CA ALA A 214 -16.46 47.86 24.81
C ALA A 214 -15.38 47.70 25.90
N LYS A 215 -14.61 46.59 25.88
CA LYS A 215 -13.48 46.34 26.77
C LYS A 215 -12.34 47.32 26.51
N ALA A 216 -12.00 47.58 25.24
CA ALA A 216 -10.99 48.55 24.85
C ALA A 216 -11.39 49.99 25.23
N ALA A 217 -12.65 50.38 25.02
CA ALA A 217 -13.17 51.68 25.46
C ALA A 217 -13.11 51.83 27.00
N LYS A 218 -13.42 50.75 27.73
CA LYS A 218 -13.32 50.71 29.19
C LYS A 218 -11.87 50.74 29.68
N LEU A 219 -10.95 50.05 29.01
CA LEU A 219 -9.52 50.07 29.32
C LEU A 219 -8.89 51.44 29.01
N MET A 220 -9.27 52.07 27.88
CA MET A 220 -8.83 53.42 27.51
C MET A 220 -9.33 54.49 28.48
N SER A 221 -10.49 54.28 29.12
CA SER A 221 -10.95 55.14 30.22
C SER A 221 -10.18 54.95 31.54
N GLN A 222 -9.35 53.90 31.65
CA GLN A 222 -8.72 53.45 32.90
C GLN A 222 -7.18 53.38 32.90
N SER A 223 -6.49 53.40 31.75
CA SER A 223 -5.02 53.35 31.68
C SER A 223 -4.40 54.65 31.18
N ASN A 224 -3.66 55.34 32.05
CA ASN A 224 -2.95 56.58 31.72
C ASN A 224 -1.47 56.38 31.32
N ASP A 225 -0.95 55.14 31.35
CA ASP A 225 0.49 54.89 31.14
C ASP A 225 0.68 53.64 30.27
N GLY A 226 0.87 53.86 28.97
CA GLY A 226 0.97 52.81 27.96
C GLY A 226 2.23 51.95 28.07
N LYS A 227 2.05 50.63 28.25
CA LYS A 227 2.94 49.52 27.83
C LYS A 227 2.32 48.17 28.20
N TRP A 228 2.18 47.25 27.24
CA TRP A 228 1.61 45.90 27.46
C TRP A 228 2.59 44.78 27.08
N LYS A 229 2.49 43.61 27.73
CA LYS A 229 3.14 42.33 27.37
C LYS A 229 2.19 41.14 27.63
N PRO A 230 2.13 40.09 26.78
CA PRO A 230 1.26 38.93 26.98
C PRO A 230 1.88 37.82 27.84
N GLN A 231 1.04 37.05 28.53
CA GLN A 231 1.43 35.92 29.40
C GLN A 231 0.72 34.60 29.00
N ARG A 232 1.42 33.47 29.19
CA ARG A 232 1.06 32.06 28.86
C ARG A 232 -0.07 31.47 29.73
N TYR A 233 -0.75 30.46 29.17
CA TYR A 233 -1.85 29.64 29.73
C TYR A 233 -1.49 28.73 30.92
N PRO A 234 -2.47 28.43 31.78
CA PRO A 234 -2.57 27.15 32.50
C PRO A 234 -3.88 26.38 32.23
N GLU A 235 -3.76 25.06 32.25
CA GLU A 235 -4.77 24.01 32.08
C GLU A 235 -5.82 23.95 33.22
N ASP A 236 -6.96 23.32 32.88
CA ASP A 236 -8.02 22.72 33.72
C ASP A 236 -8.85 23.58 34.68
N ILE A 237 -10.07 23.97 34.27
CA ILE A 237 -11.23 24.10 35.18
C ILE A 237 -12.55 23.70 34.48
N GLY A 238 -13.17 22.62 34.95
CA GLY A 238 -14.58 22.66 35.38
C GLY A 238 -15.67 22.10 34.46
N LYS A 239 -16.05 20.85 34.72
CA LYS A 239 -17.35 20.24 34.36
C LYS A 239 -18.55 21.05 34.89
N LYS A 240 -19.65 21.13 34.12
CA LYS A 240 -21.03 21.17 34.64
C LYS A 240 -22.02 20.57 33.62
N GLU A 241 -22.85 19.64 34.11
CA GLU A 241 -24.08 19.13 33.48
C GLU A 241 -25.20 20.19 33.52
N PRO A 242 -26.28 20.00 32.73
CA PRO A 242 -27.61 20.28 33.27
C PRO A 242 -28.62 19.14 33.10
N GLU A 243 -29.54 19.13 34.06
CA GLU A 243 -30.54 18.14 34.39
C GLU A 243 -31.76 18.11 33.45
N SER A 244 -32.40 16.93 33.46
CA SER A 244 -33.60 16.45 32.78
C SER A 244 -34.89 17.28 32.91
N LYS A 245 -35.81 17.11 31.96
CA LYS A 245 -37.24 16.84 32.25
C LYS A 245 -37.83 15.74 31.34
N ASN A 246 -38.57 14.84 32.00
CA ASN A 246 -39.07 13.54 31.58
C ASN A 246 -40.18 13.50 30.51
N GLY A 247 -40.21 12.37 29.79
CA GLY A 247 -41.41 11.73 29.26
C GLY A 247 -41.11 10.24 28.97
N HIS A 248 -41.45 9.36 29.91
CA HIS A 248 -41.09 7.93 29.92
C HIS A 248 -42.07 7.08 29.08
N VAL A 249 -41.56 6.26 28.16
CA VAL A 249 -42.14 4.95 27.80
C VAL A 249 -40.98 3.97 27.70
N SER A 250 -41.18 2.78 28.27
CA SER A 250 -40.17 1.80 28.71
C SER A 250 -39.26 1.26 27.61
N GLU A 251 -37.97 1.54 27.76
CA GLU A 251 -36.88 0.93 26.98
C GLU A 251 -36.36 -0.29 27.75
N SER A 252 -36.54 -1.47 27.17
CA SER A 252 -35.98 -2.72 27.68
C SER A 252 -34.45 -2.69 27.51
N SER A 253 -33.75 -2.59 28.64
CA SER A 253 -32.35 -2.99 28.86
C SER A 253 -31.50 -3.20 27.60
N GLN A 254 -30.93 -2.12 27.04
CA GLN A 254 -29.93 -2.24 26.00
C GLN A 254 -28.68 -2.97 26.56
N PRO A 255 -28.12 -3.96 25.82
CA PRO A 255 -26.87 -4.60 26.19
C PRO A 255 -25.72 -3.58 26.31
N GLU A 256 -24.87 -3.72 27.34
CA GLU A 256 -23.70 -2.84 27.55
C GLU A 256 -22.62 -2.97 26.45
N ALA A 257 -22.73 -3.99 25.59
CA ALA A 257 -21.80 -4.28 24.49
C ALA A 257 -22.51 -4.21 23.13
N PRO A 258 -21.82 -3.74 22.06
CA PRO A 258 -22.37 -3.73 20.71
C PRO A 258 -22.74 -5.14 20.24
N TYR A 259 -23.83 -5.27 19.49
CA TYR A 259 -24.29 -6.54 18.93
C TYR A 259 -24.99 -6.32 17.58
N VAL A 260 -25.29 -7.41 16.87
CA VAL A 260 -26.06 -7.37 15.62
C VAL A 260 -27.37 -8.14 15.79
N GLU A 261 -28.43 -7.63 15.17
CA GLU A 261 -29.64 -8.38 14.84
C GLU A 261 -29.60 -8.72 13.34
N TYR A 262 -30.19 -9.83 12.91
CA TYR A 262 -30.27 -10.22 11.51
C TYR A 262 -31.66 -9.92 10.99
N TYR A 263 -31.77 -9.46 9.75
CA TYR A 263 -33.07 -9.23 9.13
C TYR A 263 -33.22 -10.01 7.83
N VAL A 264 -34.48 -10.31 7.49
CA VAL A 264 -34.87 -10.98 6.25
C VAL A 264 -36.08 -10.26 5.68
N ALA A 265 -36.00 -9.87 4.41
CA ALA A 265 -37.07 -9.17 3.70
C ALA A 265 -37.52 -9.96 2.46
N GLU A 266 -38.84 -10.09 2.28
CA GLU A 266 -39.43 -10.59 1.03
C GLU A 266 -39.19 -9.62 -0.14
N CYS A 267 -38.95 -8.34 0.14
CA CYS A 267 -38.46 -7.37 -0.83
C CYS A 267 -37.56 -6.37 -0.09
N ASP A 268 -36.24 -6.56 -0.18
CA ASP A 268 -35.22 -5.73 0.47
C ASP A 268 -35.18 -4.32 -0.14
N GLU A 269 -35.52 -4.21 -1.42
CA GLU A 269 -35.62 -2.95 -2.15
C GLU A 269 -36.80 -2.09 -1.69
N TYR A 270 -37.92 -2.71 -1.32
CA TYR A 270 -39.15 -2.01 -0.90
C TYR A 270 -39.79 -2.74 0.29
N HIS A 271 -39.44 -2.33 1.49
CA HIS A 271 -39.89 -2.98 2.72
C HIS A 271 -41.43 -2.97 2.88
N ASP A 272 -42.13 -2.02 2.26
CA ASP A 272 -43.59 -1.95 2.25
C ASP A 272 -44.25 -2.95 1.27
N LEU A 273 -43.49 -3.50 0.33
CA LEU A 273 -43.97 -4.45 -0.69
C LEU A 273 -43.82 -5.92 -0.28
N GLY A 274 -43.35 -6.18 0.95
CA GLY A 274 -43.12 -7.52 1.46
C GLY A 274 -43.11 -7.58 2.99
N THR A 275 -43.04 -8.78 3.54
CA THR A 275 -42.88 -8.96 4.98
C THR A 275 -41.41 -8.80 5.37
N TYR A 276 -41.17 -8.06 6.45
CA TYR A 276 -39.85 -7.89 7.08
C TYR A 276 -39.79 -8.68 8.39
N TYR A 277 -38.72 -9.43 8.59
CA TYR A 277 -38.50 -10.29 9.75
C TYR A 277 -37.16 -9.95 10.40
N THR A 278 -37.09 -9.93 11.73
CA THR A 278 -35.83 -9.79 12.47
C THR A 278 -35.56 -11.00 13.37
N PHE A 279 -34.29 -11.30 13.57
CA PHE A 279 -33.80 -12.48 14.27
C PHE A 279 -32.55 -12.17 15.10
N PRO A 280 -32.44 -12.67 16.33
CA PRO A 280 -31.24 -12.50 17.14
C PRO A 280 -30.06 -13.39 16.68
N ASP A 281 -30.29 -14.35 15.78
CA ASP A 281 -29.29 -15.32 15.33
C ASP A 281 -29.36 -15.59 13.82
N VAL A 282 -28.19 -15.87 13.23
CA VAL A 282 -28.01 -16.09 11.79
C VAL A 282 -28.76 -17.32 11.27
N LYS A 283 -28.91 -18.37 12.08
CA LYS A 283 -29.51 -19.63 11.62
C LYS A 283 -31.00 -19.46 11.38
N SER A 284 -31.69 -18.82 12.33
CA SER A 284 -33.11 -18.49 12.19
C SER A 284 -33.37 -17.58 10.98
N ALA A 285 -32.48 -16.60 10.75
CA ALA A 285 -32.55 -15.74 9.57
C ALA A 285 -32.36 -16.52 8.26
N VAL A 286 -31.33 -17.36 8.17
CA VAL A 286 -31.04 -18.18 6.98
C VAL A 286 -32.16 -19.18 6.69
N GLU A 287 -32.71 -19.83 7.71
CA GLU A 287 -33.88 -20.71 7.57
C GLU A 287 -35.07 -19.96 6.96
N LYS A 288 -35.34 -18.75 7.46
CA LYS A 288 -36.42 -17.91 6.91
C LYS A 288 -36.14 -17.46 5.48
N TYR A 289 -34.90 -17.10 5.18
CA TYR A 289 -34.49 -16.68 3.85
C TYR A 289 -34.67 -17.81 2.81
N ARG A 290 -34.30 -19.04 3.18
CA ARG A 290 -34.54 -20.23 2.35
C ARG A 290 -36.02 -20.50 2.11
N GLU A 291 -36.88 -20.33 3.12
CA GLU A 291 -38.34 -20.45 2.95
C GLU A 291 -38.89 -19.48 1.90
N ILE A 292 -38.36 -18.24 1.86
CA ILE A 292 -38.75 -17.23 0.87
C ILE A 292 -38.27 -17.61 -0.53
N LEU A 293 -37.03 -18.08 -0.67
CA LEU A 293 -36.46 -18.50 -1.96
C LEU A 293 -37.16 -19.74 -2.55
N ASP A 294 -37.62 -20.65 -1.70
CA ASP A 294 -38.34 -21.86 -2.08
C ASP A 294 -39.78 -21.58 -2.52
N ASP A 295 -40.37 -20.43 -2.16
CA ASP A 295 -41.71 -20.03 -2.60
C ASP A 295 -41.64 -19.43 -4.03
N PRO A 296 -42.19 -20.12 -5.06
CA PRO A 296 -42.15 -19.62 -6.44
C PRO A 296 -42.88 -18.28 -6.63
N ARG A 297 -43.74 -17.88 -5.70
CA ARG A 297 -44.47 -16.60 -5.73
C ARG A 297 -43.65 -15.44 -5.18
N LYS A 298 -42.58 -15.72 -4.44
CA LYS A 298 -41.72 -14.72 -3.80
C LYS A 298 -40.34 -14.67 -4.42
N LYS A 299 -39.92 -15.73 -5.12
CA LYS A 299 -38.62 -15.83 -5.78
C LYS A 299 -38.26 -14.67 -6.73
N TYR A 300 -39.25 -14.01 -7.35
CA TYR A 300 -39.02 -12.87 -8.25
C TYR A 300 -39.01 -11.51 -7.54
N LEU A 301 -39.43 -11.45 -6.28
CA LEU A 301 -39.29 -10.25 -5.46
C LEU A 301 -37.80 -10.05 -5.13
N GLY A 302 -37.37 -8.80 -4.92
CA GLY A 302 -35.98 -8.48 -4.59
C GLY A 302 -35.60 -8.94 -3.19
N ASN A 303 -35.61 -10.26 -2.93
CA ASN A 303 -35.40 -10.85 -1.61
C ASN A 303 -33.99 -10.54 -1.09
N GLY A 304 -33.89 -10.09 0.15
CA GLY A 304 -32.61 -9.81 0.79
C GLY A 304 -32.56 -10.21 2.26
N MET A 305 -31.33 -10.36 2.75
CA MET A 305 -31.03 -10.63 4.15
C MET A 305 -29.79 -9.84 4.53
N GLY A 306 -29.76 -9.34 5.77
CA GLY A 306 -28.67 -8.49 6.24
C GLY A 306 -28.58 -8.44 7.76
N VAL A 307 -27.93 -7.39 8.24
CA VAL A 307 -27.71 -7.14 9.67
C VAL A 307 -28.15 -5.74 10.06
N ILE A 308 -28.61 -5.60 11.29
CA ILE A 308 -28.89 -4.35 11.99
C ILE A 308 -27.83 -4.23 13.09
N TYR A 309 -26.99 -3.19 13.03
CA TYR A 309 -25.96 -2.97 14.04
C TYR A 309 -26.50 -2.14 15.20
N HIS A 310 -26.32 -2.64 16.42
CA HIS A 310 -26.64 -1.92 17.65
C HIS A 310 -25.35 -1.55 18.39
N GLY A 311 -25.04 -0.26 18.40
CA GLY A 311 -23.84 0.33 19.00
C GLY A 311 -24.09 0.91 20.40
N LYS A 312 -23.06 1.51 20.99
CA LYS A 312 -23.18 2.24 22.27
C LYS A 312 -23.88 3.57 22.07
N ALA A 313 -24.36 4.18 23.16
CA ALA A 313 -24.91 5.53 23.13
C ALA A 313 -23.89 6.53 22.54
N GLY A 314 -24.26 7.18 21.44
CA GLY A 314 -23.40 8.09 20.68
C GLY A 314 -22.66 7.46 19.48
N ASP A 315 -22.83 6.15 19.22
CA ASP A 315 -22.34 5.53 17.98
C ASP A 315 -23.24 5.93 16.81
N ILE A 316 -22.67 6.59 15.79
CA ILE A 316 -23.40 7.11 14.64
C ILE A 316 -24.05 6.01 13.79
N TYR A 317 -23.52 4.78 13.86
CA TYR A 317 -24.06 3.63 13.14
C TYR A 317 -25.13 2.87 13.94
N ASN A 318 -25.51 3.34 15.13
CA ASN A 318 -26.50 2.63 15.93
C ASN A 318 -27.86 2.54 15.22
N ASN A 319 -28.40 1.31 15.13
CA ASN A 319 -29.57 0.93 14.35
C ASN A 319 -29.40 1.07 12.82
N SER A 320 -28.18 1.03 12.30
CA SER A 320 -27.93 0.99 10.85
C SER A 320 -28.11 -0.42 10.32
N GLU A 321 -28.83 -0.53 9.20
CA GLU A 321 -29.05 -1.79 8.48
C GLU A 321 -28.06 -1.92 7.33
N CYS A 322 -27.62 -3.14 7.05
CA CYS A 322 -26.75 -3.43 5.92
C CYS A 322 -27.16 -4.75 5.27
N SER A 323 -27.56 -4.67 3.99
CA SER A 323 -27.90 -5.85 3.18
C SER A 323 -26.61 -6.60 2.81
N LEU A 324 -26.53 -7.85 3.24
CA LEU A 324 -25.35 -8.71 3.04
C LEU A 324 -25.64 -9.89 2.11
N VAL A 325 -26.90 -10.13 1.75
CA VAL A 325 -27.31 -11.21 0.85
C VAL A 325 -28.43 -10.71 -0.04
N LEU A 326 -28.23 -10.85 -1.35
CA LEU A 326 -29.23 -10.57 -2.37
C LEU A 326 -29.39 -11.79 -3.27
N LYS A 327 -30.60 -12.34 -3.29
CA LYS A 327 -30.93 -13.59 -3.98
C LYS A 327 -29.97 -14.73 -3.58
N GLU A 328 -29.21 -15.28 -4.52
CA GLU A 328 -28.26 -16.38 -4.30
C GLU A 328 -26.79 -15.87 -4.22
N VAL A 329 -26.61 -14.61 -3.79
CA VAL A 329 -25.30 -13.95 -3.68
C VAL A 329 -25.12 -13.35 -2.29
N VAL A 330 -24.04 -13.72 -1.60
CA VAL A 330 -23.58 -13.04 -0.38
C VAL A 330 -22.72 -11.85 -0.81
N CYS A 331 -23.24 -10.65 -0.59
CA CYS A 331 -22.68 -9.36 -0.99
C CYS A 331 -21.85 -8.76 0.15
N GLY A 332 -20.73 -9.40 0.50
CA GLY A 332 -19.80 -8.82 1.48
C GLY A 332 -19.23 -7.47 1.05
N ASN A 333 -19.07 -7.25 -0.26
CA ASN A 333 -18.72 -5.96 -0.85
C ASN A 333 -19.72 -4.83 -0.56
N SER A 334 -20.93 -5.12 -0.10
CA SER A 334 -21.84 -4.07 0.39
C SER A 334 -21.25 -3.27 1.54
N LEU A 335 -20.34 -3.86 2.33
CA LEU A 335 -19.63 -3.17 3.41
C LEU A 335 -18.59 -2.16 2.91
N ASP A 336 -18.15 -2.26 1.65
CA ASP A 336 -17.18 -1.32 1.06
C ASP A 336 -17.78 0.09 0.97
N HIS A 337 -19.10 0.15 0.86
CA HIS A 337 -19.87 1.39 0.80
C HIS A 337 -20.20 1.96 2.18
N VAL A 338 -19.87 1.25 3.28
CA VAL A 338 -20.12 1.72 4.65
C VAL A 338 -18.89 1.44 5.53
N PRO A 339 -17.75 2.14 5.33
CA PRO A 339 -16.48 1.81 5.97
C PRO A 339 -16.55 1.76 7.50
N GLY A 340 -17.26 2.69 8.13
CA GLY A 340 -17.38 2.72 9.59
C GLY A 340 -18.20 1.55 10.17
N LEU A 341 -19.10 0.95 9.38
CA LEU A 341 -19.79 -0.29 9.75
C LEU A 341 -18.89 -1.51 9.47
N ALA A 342 -18.13 -1.47 8.38
CA ALA A 342 -17.15 -2.47 7.99
C ALA A 342 -16.03 -2.66 9.03
N GLU A 343 -15.69 -1.62 9.80
CA GLU A 343 -14.73 -1.69 10.92
C GLU A 343 -15.28 -2.36 12.18
N LYS A 344 -16.61 -2.51 12.32
CA LYS A 344 -17.20 -3.08 13.54
C LYS A 344 -16.96 -4.59 13.55
N GLN A 345 -16.22 -5.05 14.56
CA GLN A 345 -15.89 -6.48 14.72
C GLN A 345 -17.13 -7.39 14.72
N VAL A 346 -18.24 -6.95 15.31
CA VAL A 346 -19.49 -7.72 15.36
C VAL A 346 -20.17 -7.85 14.00
N VAL A 347 -19.98 -6.88 13.10
CA VAL A 347 -20.50 -6.91 11.72
C VAL A 347 -19.63 -7.82 10.84
N ARG A 348 -18.30 -7.75 10.99
CA ARG A 348 -17.38 -8.69 10.31
C ARG A 348 -17.66 -10.15 10.68
N GLU A 349 -17.88 -10.41 11.97
CA GLU A 349 -18.24 -11.74 12.45
C GLU A 349 -19.59 -12.20 11.91
N ALA A 350 -20.57 -11.29 11.79
CA ALA A 350 -21.87 -11.60 11.20
C ALA A 350 -21.77 -11.98 9.70
N LEU A 351 -20.98 -11.23 8.92
CA LEU A 351 -20.71 -11.56 7.52
C LEU A 351 -20.03 -12.94 7.39
N ARG A 352 -19.06 -13.24 8.25
CA ARG A 352 -18.39 -14.55 8.30
C ARG A 352 -19.40 -15.68 8.55
N LEU A 353 -20.28 -15.51 9.53
CA LEU A 353 -21.31 -16.50 9.86
C LEU A 353 -22.34 -16.69 8.74
N ILE A 354 -22.77 -15.60 8.10
CA ILE A 354 -23.68 -15.66 6.94
C ILE A 354 -23.02 -16.44 5.80
N ARG A 355 -21.75 -16.17 5.49
CA ARG A 355 -20.97 -16.89 4.46
C ARG A 355 -20.84 -18.38 4.78
N GLU A 356 -20.69 -18.76 6.05
CA GLU A 356 -20.62 -20.16 6.47
C GLU A 356 -21.95 -20.89 6.28
N GLU A 357 -23.07 -20.28 6.71
CA GLU A 357 -24.40 -20.89 6.63
C GLU A 357 -24.96 -20.92 5.19
N LEU A 358 -24.51 -20.00 4.33
CA LEU A 358 -24.84 -19.90 2.90
C LEU A 358 -23.63 -20.19 2.00
N SER A 359 -22.83 -21.19 2.36
CA SER A 359 -21.61 -21.57 1.62
C SER A 359 -21.85 -21.94 0.14
N GLU A 360 -23.09 -22.29 -0.21
CA GLU A 360 -23.52 -22.60 -1.57
C GLU A 360 -23.77 -21.35 -2.44
N PHE A 361 -23.86 -20.16 -1.85
CA PHE A 361 -24.09 -18.91 -2.58
C PHE A 361 -22.80 -18.33 -3.14
N ARG A 362 -22.91 -17.56 -4.21
CA ARG A 362 -21.76 -16.81 -4.75
C ARG A 362 -21.36 -15.74 -3.74
N TYR A 363 -20.07 -15.65 -3.40
CA TYR A 363 -19.56 -14.65 -2.46
C TYR A 363 -18.85 -13.51 -3.18
N LYS A 364 -19.23 -12.26 -2.85
CA LYS A 364 -18.50 -11.05 -3.22
C LYS A 364 -17.83 -10.49 -1.97
N MET A 365 -16.51 -10.39 -1.99
CA MET A 365 -15.69 -10.03 -0.82
C MET A 365 -15.56 -8.51 -0.64
N PRO A 366 -15.54 -7.98 0.60
CA PRO A 366 -15.25 -6.58 0.87
C PRO A 366 -13.77 -6.20 0.69
N CYS A 367 -13.49 -4.95 0.35
CA CYS A 367 -12.20 -4.29 0.27
C CYS A 367 -11.33 -4.53 1.49
N TYR A 368 -11.84 -4.44 2.72
CA TYR A 368 -10.99 -4.74 3.89
C TYR A 368 -10.55 -6.22 3.96
N GLU A 369 -11.31 -7.16 3.40
CA GLU A 369 -10.85 -8.55 3.24
C GLU A 369 -9.87 -8.66 2.06
N LYS A 370 -10.05 -7.87 0.99
CA LYS A 370 -9.06 -7.73 -0.11
C LYS A 370 -7.73 -7.14 0.37
N GLU A 371 -7.78 -6.17 1.28
CA GLU A 371 -6.66 -5.44 1.89
C GLU A 371 -6.01 -6.23 3.04
N ALA A 372 -6.78 -7.01 3.80
CA ALA A 372 -6.23 -7.98 4.75
C ALA A 372 -5.52 -9.15 4.04
N GLU A 373 -5.93 -9.49 2.81
CA GLU A 373 -5.13 -10.31 1.89
C GLU A 373 -3.92 -9.56 1.28
N ASP A 374 -3.83 -8.24 1.52
CA ASP A 374 -2.84 -7.28 1.03
C ASP A 374 -1.86 -6.83 2.12
N THR A 375 -1.58 -7.70 3.10
CA THR A 375 -0.24 -7.68 3.70
C THR A 375 0.78 -7.73 2.58
N ALA A 376 1.76 -6.81 2.60
CA ALA A 376 2.84 -6.73 1.60
C ALA A 376 3.44 -8.12 1.39
N LEU A 377 3.04 -8.78 0.30
CA LEU A 377 3.44 -10.14 0.02
C LEU A 377 4.95 -10.15 -0.18
N THR A 378 5.63 -10.93 0.64
CA THR A 378 7.05 -11.18 0.49
C THR A 378 7.36 -11.86 -0.84
N ALA A 379 8.62 -11.83 -1.29
CA ALA A 379 9.02 -12.52 -2.50
C ALA A 379 8.74 -14.03 -2.41
N GLU A 380 8.85 -14.61 -1.21
CA GLU A 380 8.55 -16.01 -0.90
C GLU A 380 7.07 -16.31 -1.08
N GLU A 381 6.18 -15.47 -0.55
CA GLU A 381 4.74 -15.68 -0.66
C GLU A 381 4.26 -15.52 -2.11
N LEU A 382 4.79 -14.53 -2.84
CA LEU A 382 4.53 -14.40 -4.28
C LEU A 382 5.04 -15.62 -5.05
N ALA A 383 6.21 -16.15 -4.69
CA ALA A 383 6.76 -17.33 -5.33
C ALA A 383 5.88 -18.57 -5.14
N VAL A 384 5.39 -18.80 -3.92
CA VAL A 384 4.46 -19.91 -3.63
C VAL A 384 3.16 -19.76 -4.40
N ARG A 385 2.61 -18.54 -4.52
CA ARG A 385 1.37 -18.32 -5.29
C ARG A 385 1.58 -18.54 -6.79
N LEU A 386 2.68 -18.05 -7.36
CA LEU A 386 3.02 -18.28 -8.76
C LEU A 386 3.25 -19.76 -9.07
N ASP A 387 3.93 -20.48 -8.18
CA ASP A 387 4.16 -21.92 -8.30
C ASP A 387 2.85 -22.72 -8.26
N ARG A 388 1.97 -22.43 -7.30
CA ARG A 388 0.62 -23.04 -7.22
C ARG A 388 -0.21 -22.74 -8.46
N LEU A 389 -0.21 -21.50 -8.93
CA LEU A 389 -0.94 -21.13 -10.14
C LEU A 389 -0.43 -21.92 -11.35
N ALA A 390 0.89 -22.10 -11.47
CA ALA A 390 1.48 -22.90 -12.56
C ALA A 390 1.06 -24.37 -12.48
N HIS A 391 1.06 -24.95 -11.29
CA HIS A 391 0.58 -26.31 -11.05
C HIS A 391 -0.90 -26.48 -11.42
N ASP A 392 -1.75 -25.55 -10.99
CA ASP A 392 -3.19 -25.63 -11.17
C ASP A 392 -3.63 -25.33 -12.61
N PHE A 393 -2.86 -24.52 -13.33
CA PHE A 393 -3.13 -24.16 -14.73
C PHE A 393 -2.80 -25.28 -15.71
N ASP A 394 -1.59 -25.85 -15.62
CA ASP A 394 -1.18 -26.99 -16.45
C ASP A 394 -0.37 -28.00 -15.62
N PRO A 395 -1.04 -28.98 -15.00
CA PRO A 395 -0.37 -29.98 -14.17
C PRO A 395 0.67 -30.82 -14.94
N TYR A 396 0.50 -30.98 -16.26
CA TYR A 396 1.41 -31.81 -17.07
C TYR A 396 2.66 -31.02 -17.45
N ASP A 397 2.52 -29.78 -17.93
CA ASP A 397 3.67 -28.90 -18.19
C ASP A 397 4.44 -28.60 -16.89
N TYR A 398 3.74 -28.44 -15.77
CA TYR A 398 4.36 -28.27 -14.46
C TYR A 398 5.22 -29.48 -14.06
N GLN A 399 4.73 -30.71 -14.26
CA GLN A 399 5.50 -31.93 -14.01
C GLN A 399 6.73 -32.06 -14.92
N ASP A 400 6.64 -31.63 -16.17
CA ASP A 400 7.79 -31.62 -17.09
C ASP A 400 8.86 -30.58 -16.69
N ARG A 401 8.46 -29.47 -16.07
CA ARG A 401 9.39 -28.45 -15.53
C ARG A 401 10.09 -28.90 -14.25
N LEU A 402 9.47 -29.78 -13.47
CA LEU A 402 10.02 -30.35 -12.24
C LEU A 402 11.19 -31.33 -12.48
N ASN A 403 11.48 -31.73 -13.72
CA ASN A 403 12.49 -32.71 -14.13
C ASN A 403 13.86 -32.54 -13.43
N GLY A 404 13.97 -33.09 -12.21
CA GLY A 404 15.16 -33.13 -11.36
C GLY A 404 15.44 -31.90 -10.48
N SER A 405 14.46 -31.02 -10.20
CA SER A 405 14.69 -29.79 -9.41
C SER A 405 13.50 -29.46 -8.52
N GLU A 406 13.55 -29.83 -7.23
CA GLU A 406 12.48 -29.53 -6.27
C GLU A 406 12.43 -28.04 -5.86
N ASP A 407 13.40 -27.23 -6.30
CA ASP A 407 13.57 -25.83 -5.87
C ASP A 407 12.87 -24.78 -6.77
N LEU A 408 11.71 -25.08 -7.37
CA LEU A 408 10.99 -24.13 -8.24
C LEU A 408 10.62 -22.84 -7.49
N VAL A 409 10.14 -22.96 -6.25
CA VAL A 409 9.80 -21.81 -5.40
C VAL A 409 11.03 -20.94 -5.13
N LEU A 410 12.21 -21.53 -4.90
CA LEU A 410 13.45 -20.76 -4.71
C LEU A 410 13.92 -20.08 -6.00
N ASP A 411 13.80 -20.74 -7.16
CA ASP A 411 14.10 -20.11 -8.46
C ASP A 411 13.18 -18.91 -8.71
N ILE A 412 11.89 -19.03 -8.39
CA ILE A 412 10.95 -17.92 -8.49
C ILE A 412 11.30 -16.81 -7.50
N THR A 413 11.54 -17.15 -6.23
CA THR A 413 11.86 -16.22 -5.14
C THR A 413 13.08 -15.36 -5.47
N TYR A 414 14.21 -15.97 -5.84
CA TYR A 414 15.44 -15.21 -6.12
C TYR A 414 15.39 -14.45 -7.45
N ARG A 415 14.54 -14.87 -8.40
CA ARG A 415 14.21 -14.03 -9.58
C ARG A 415 13.42 -12.79 -9.17
N LEU A 416 12.43 -12.93 -8.29
CA LEU A 416 11.67 -11.78 -7.80
C LEU A 416 12.58 -10.79 -7.07
N TYR A 417 13.45 -11.26 -6.17
CA TYR A 417 14.46 -10.43 -5.49
C TYR A 417 15.38 -9.64 -6.43
N THR A 418 15.64 -10.17 -7.62
CA THR A 418 16.56 -9.56 -8.60
C THR A 418 15.83 -8.77 -9.68
N GLY A 419 14.53 -8.48 -9.48
CA GLY A 419 13.71 -7.69 -10.43
C GLY A 419 13.25 -8.47 -11.66
N GLY A 420 13.27 -9.80 -11.60
CA GLY A 420 12.91 -10.72 -12.68
C GLY A 420 11.41 -10.85 -12.96
N VAL A 421 10.58 -9.92 -12.48
CA VAL A 421 9.11 -9.93 -12.57
C VAL A 421 8.57 -10.13 -13.99
N LYS A 422 9.27 -9.62 -15.01
CA LYS A 422 8.87 -9.73 -16.43
C LYS A 422 8.80 -11.17 -16.95
N HIS A 423 9.48 -12.13 -16.31
CA HIS A 423 9.51 -13.52 -16.76
C HIS A 423 8.15 -14.23 -16.59
N TYR A 424 7.27 -13.70 -15.74
CA TYR A 424 5.96 -14.30 -15.45
C TYR A 424 4.83 -13.68 -16.27
N ALA A 425 5.06 -12.52 -16.91
CA ALA A 425 4.01 -11.78 -17.61
C ALA A 425 3.33 -12.62 -18.71
N SER A 426 4.11 -13.33 -19.54
CA SER A 426 3.54 -14.17 -20.61
C SER A 426 2.74 -15.35 -20.06
N PHE A 427 3.22 -15.99 -18.98
CA PHE A 427 2.52 -17.07 -18.32
C PHE A 427 1.17 -16.58 -17.75
N LEU A 428 1.18 -15.45 -17.04
CA LEU A 428 -0.04 -14.86 -16.48
C LEU A 428 -1.01 -14.43 -17.57
N ASP A 429 -0.52 -13.84 -18.67
CA ASP A 429 -1.33 -13.50 -19.84
C ASP A 429 -1.98 -14.74 -20.47
N ASP A 430 -1.26 -15.86 -20.53
CA ASP A 430 -1.79 -17.13 -21.02
C ASP A 430 -2.89 -17.66 -20.11
N VAL A 431 -2.72 -17.63 -18.78
CA VAL A 431 -3.76 -18.02 -17.81
C VAL A 431 -4.99 -17.13 -17.90
N ILE A 432 -4.79 -15.80 -18.00
CA ILE A 432 -5.89 -14.83 -18.15
C ILE A 432 -6.66 -15.08 -19.44
N ARG A 433 -5.94 -15.35 -20.55
CA ARG A 433 -6.52 -15.58 -21.88
C ARG A 433 -7.34 -16.87 -21.95
N GLU A 434 -6.94 -17.91 -21.24
CA GLU A 434 -7.73 -19.15 -21.15
C GLU A 434 -9.02 -18.99 -20.32
N GLY A 435 -9.03 -18.04 -19.38
CA GLY A 435 -10.22 -17.70 -18.58
C GLY A 435 -10.48 -18.69 -17.43
N GLY A 436 -11.70 -18.68 -16.89
CA GLY A 436 -12.11 -19.58 -15.80
C GLY A 436 -11.73 -19.08 -14.40
N SER A 437 -11.72 -20.00 -13.43
CA SER A 437 -11.53 -19.66 -12.01
C SER A 437 -10.12 -19.17 -11.66
N LEU A 438 -9.11 -19.51 -12.47
CA LEU A 438 -7.71 -19.13 -12.24
C LEU A 438 -7.37 -17.75 -12.83
N ALA A 439 -8.15 -17.25 -13.80
CA ALA A 439 -7.88 -15.97 -14.47
C ALA A 439 -7.89 -14.78 -13.50
N THR A 440 -8.78 -14.80 -12.50
CA THR A 440 -8.85 -13.76 -11.46
C THR A 440 -7.59 -13.71 -10.60
N GLU A 441 -7.06 -14.86 -10.20
CA GLU A 441 -5.80 -14.91 -9.43
C GLU A 441 -4.60 -14.52 -10.29
N ALA A 442 -4.58 -14.92 -11.57
CA ALA A 442 -3.52 -14.55 -12.51
C ALA A 442 -3.48 -13.03 -12.77
N ASP A 443 -4.63 -12.39 -12.94
CA ASP A 443 -4.72 -10.93 -13.12
C ASP A 443 -4.27 -10.17 -11.86
N ARG A 444 -4.69 -10.63 -10.68
CA ARG A 444 -4.19 -10.12 -9.38
C ARG A 444 -2.68 -10.24 -9.25
N LEU A 445 -2.11 -11.42 -9.52
CA LEU A 445 -0.66 -11.62 -9.44
C LEU A 445 0.07 -10.75 -10.45
N LYS A 446 -0.49 -10.54 -11.64
CA LYS A 446 0.11 -9.67 -12.66
C LYS A 446 0.18 -8.22 -12.22
N GLU A 447 -0.89 -7.69 -11.63
CA GLU A 447 -0.91 -6.34 -11.06
C GLU A 447 0.11 -6.20 -9.92
N LYS A 448 0.15 -7.17 -9.00
CA LYS A 448 1.10 -7.17 -7.88
C LYS A 448 2.55 -7.19 -8.35
N LEU A 449 2.89 -8.02 -9.35
CA LEU A 449 4.23 -8.06 -9.91
C LEU A 449 4.62 -6.77 -10.66
N ALA A 450 3.66 -5.94 -11.08
CA ALA A 450 3.95 -4.68 -11.77
C ALA A 450 4.45 -3.59 -10.82
N SER A 451 3.98 -3.58 -9.57
CA SER A 451 4.38 -2.64 -8.51
C SER A 451 5.36 -3.23 -7.48
N PHE A 452 5.72 -4.50 -7.61
CA PHE A 452 6.58 -5.21 -6.65
C PHE A 452 8.03 -4.69 -6.63
N ASP A 453 8.45 -4.12 -5.50
CA ASP A 453 9.84 -3.79 -5.18
C ASP A 453 10.24 -4.48 -3.86
N PRO A 454 11.05 -5.56 -3.90
CA PRO A 454 11.36 -6.34 -2.71
C PRO A 454 12.39 -5.63 -1.81
N GLU A 455 12.02 -5.37 -0.56
CA GLU A 455 12.97 -5.01 0.48
C GLU A 455 13.75 -6.24 0.96
N VAL A 456 15.08 -6.13 1.04
CA VAL A 456 15.96 -7.22 1.47
C VAL A 456 16.71 -6.80 2.72
N SER A 457 16.53 -7.54 3.81
CA SER A 457 17.34 -7.35 5.02
C SER A 457 18.82 -7.68 4.75
N ASP A 458 19.73 -6.80 5.16
CA ASP A 458 21.18 -7.03 5.11
C ASP A 458 21.61 -8.20 6.00
N GLU A 459 20.78 -8.63 6.95
CA GLU A 459 21.04 -9.82 7.79
C GLU A 459 20.67 -11.15 7.09
N ARG A 460 20.04 -11.09 5.92
CA ARG A 460 19.62 -12.29 5.18
C ARG A 460 20.84 -13.11 4.75
N VAL A 461 20.81 -14.40 5.02
CA VAL A 461 21.90 -15.31 4.63
C VAL A 461 22.03 -15.36 3.10
N PRO A 462 23.22 -15.09 2.53
CA PRO A 462 23.46 -15.25 1.10
C PRO A 462 23.21 -16.68 0.64
N MET A 463 22.66 -16.82 -0.56
CA MET A 463 22.26 -18.09 -1.14
C MET A 463 23.02 -18.34 -2.44
N VAL A 464 23.49 -19.56 -2.64
CA VAL A 464 24.21 -19.96 -3.84
C VAL A 464 23.38 -20.93 -4.66
N ARG A 465 23.14 -20.58 -5.92
CA ARG A 465 22.58 -21.47 -6.92
C ARG A 465 23.68 -22.12 -7.74
N VAL A 466 23.77 -23.44 -7.70
CA VAL A 466 24.63 -24.23 -8.58
C VAL A 466 23.97 -24.30 -9.96
N ASN A 467 24.57 -23.61 -10.94
CA ASN A 467 24.08 -23.61 -12.31
C ASN A 467 24.50 -24.89 -13.05
N TYR A 468 25.71 -25.37 -12.77
CA TYR A 468 26.29 -26.57 -13.37
C TYR A 468 27.45 -27.08 -12.51
N CYS A 469 27.55 -28.39 -12.32
CA CYS A 469 28.71 -29.04 -11.72
C CYS A 469 29.02 -30.32 -12.49
N GLU A 470 30.31 -30.60 -12.76
CA GLU A 470 30.72 -31.86 -13.38
C GLU A 470 30.53 -33.07 -12.45
N SER A 471 30.54 -32.84 -11.14
CA SER A 471 30.19 -33.85 -10.14
C SER A 471 28.68 -33.87 -9.90
N ASP A 472 28.17 -35.06 -9.62
CA ASP A 472 26.82 -35.35 -9.16
C ASP A 472 26.52 -34.84 -7.74
N LYS A 473 27.51 -34.31 -7.00
CA LYS A 473 27.34 -33.85 -5.60
C LYS A 473 26.23 -32.80 -5.42
N PHE A 474 25.97 -31.98 -6.45
CA PHE A 474 24.92 -30.96 -6.45
C PHE A 474 23.76 -31.28 -7.42
N ALA A 475 23.60 -32.55 -7.82
CA ALA A 475 22.57 -32.93 -8.79
C ALA A 475 21.14 -32.75 -8.26
N HIS A 476 20.95 -32.86 -6.94
CA HIS A 476 19.63 -32.84 -6.29
C HIS A 476 19.37 -31.60 -5.44
N GLU A 477 20.42 -30.86 -5.03
CA GLU A 477 20.33 -29.63 -4.24
C GLU A 477 21.00 -28.50 -5.03
N LYS A 478 20.20 -27.64 -5.64
CA LYS A 478 20.72 -26.54 -6.47
C LYS A 478 20.92 -25.27 -5.68
N TYR A 479 20.18 -25.07 -4.60
CA TYR A 479 20.26 -23.89 -3.74
C TYR A 479 20.84 -24.25 -2.38
N LEU A 480 21.94 -23.60 -2.00
CA LEU A 480 22.62 -23.83 -0.73
C LEU A 480 22.97 -22.49 -0.05
N PRO A 481 22.72 -22.35 1.26
CA PRO A 481 23.26 -21.25 2.04
C PRO A 481 24.79 -21.15 1.90
N ILE A 482 25.33 -19.93 1.87
CA ILE A 482 26.75 -19.69 1.56
C ILE A 482 27.73 -20.46 2.46
N ASN A 483 27.41 -20.62 3.74
CA ASN A 483 28.19 -21.35 4.74
C ASN A 483 28.21 -22.87 4.48
N GLU A 484 27.09 -23.45 4.06
CA GLU A 484 26.98 -24.87 3.73
C GLU A 484 27.66 -25.15 2.39
N PHE A 485 27.46 -24.26 1.43
CA PHE A 485 28.13 -24.32 0.14
C PHE A 485 29.65 -24.22 0.28
N ASP A 486 30.16 -23.30 1.10
CA ASP A 486 31.60 -23.13 1.37
C ASP A 486 32.23 -24.42 1.93
N LYS A 487 31.55 -25.05 2.92
CA LYS A 487 31.97 -26.35 3.48
C LYS A 487 31.90 -27.47 2.44
N ALA A 488 30.82 -27.54 1.65
CA ALA A 488 30.64 -28.56 0.64
C ALA A 488 31.75 -28.50 -0.42
N VAL A 489 32.14 -27.29 -0.84
CA VAL A 489 33.28 -27.04 -1.75
C VAL A 489 34.59 -27.40 -1.07
N ALA A 490 34.81 -27.04 0.20
CA ALA A 490 36.03 -27.40 0.94
C ALA A 490 36.23 -28.92 1.03
N ASP A 491 35.15 -29.67 1.28
CA ASP A 491 35.20 -31.12 1.34
C ASP A 491 35.47 -31.74 -0.03
N MET A 492 34.85 -31.23 -1.10
CA MET A 492 35.16 -31.68 -2.47
C MET A 492 36.60 -31.38 -2.85
N ASP A 493 37.08 -30.16 -2.58
CA ASP A 493 38.43 -29.74 -2.95
C ASP A 493 39.48 -30.56 -2.21
N ARG A 494 39.25 -30.90 -0.94
CA ARG A 494 40.09 -31.84 -0.19
C ARG A 494 40.12 -33.21 -0.86
N GLU A 495 38.97 -33.82 -1.15
CA GLU A 495 38.90 -35.14 -1.77
C GLU A 495 39.56 -35.20 -3.15
N TRP A 496 39.37 -34.16 -3.98
CA TRP A 496 39.93 -34.09 -5.32
C TRP A 496 41.43 -33.77 -5.29
N SER A 497 41.87 -32.86 -4.43
CA SER A 497 43.30 -32.53 -4.29
C SER A 497 44.11 -33.71 -3.76
N GLU A 498 43.54 -34.54 -2.89
CA GLU A 498 44.16 -35.81 -2.45
C GLU A 498 44.37 -36.78 -3.62
N ARG A 499 43.43 -36.87 -4.57
CA ARG A 499 43.59 -37.69 -5.80
C ARG A 499 44.64 -37.12 -6.74
N ASN A 500 44.82 -35.80 -6.74
CA ASN A 500 45.84 -35.12 -7.54
C ASN A 500 47.22 -35.10 -6.88
N ALA A 501 47.33 -35.57 -5.63
CA ALA A 501 48.59 -35.59 -4.91
C ALA A 501 49.67 -36.37 -5.67
N GLY A 502 50.75 -35.68 -6.03
CA GLY A 502 51.88 -36.28 -6.76
C GLY A 502 51.71 -36.39 -8.27
N LYS A 503 50.63 -35.86 -8.85
CA LYS A 503 50.49 -35.70 -10.31
C LYS A 503 51.23 -34.45 -10.80
N ASP A 504 51.71 -34.47 -12.03
CA ASP A 504 52.27 -33.29 -12.71
C ASP A 504 51.17 -32.26 -13.03
N GLU A 505 51.53 -30.98 -13.20
CA GLU A 505 50.56 -29.87 -13.45
C GLU A 505 49.59 -30.15 -14.62
N ASN A 506 50.06 -30.83 -15.67
CA ASN A 506 49.24 -31.16 -16.85
C ASN A 506 48.31 -32.39 -16.64
N ALA A 507 48.44 -33.09 -15.51
CA ALA A 507 47.67 -34.29 -15.16
C ALA A 507 46.73 -34.05 -13.98
N ILE A 508 46.65 -32.82 -13.47
CA ILE A 508 45.70 -32.43 -12.42
C ILE A 508 44.28 -32.50 -12.99
N GLU A 509 43.42 -33.28 -12.33
CA GLU A 509 42.00 -33.36 -12.67
C GLU A 509 41.22 -32.37 -11.80
N THR A 510 40.43 -31.50 -12.42
CA THR A 510 39.58 -30.55 -11.70
C THR A 510 38.11 -30.78 -12.03
N CYS A 511 37.23 -30.46 -11.08
CA CYS A 511 35.80 -30.42 -11.28
C CYS A 511 35.37 -28.98 -11.54
N MET A 512 34.84 -28.69 -12.73
CA MET A 512 34.27 -27.38 -13.05
C MET A 512 32.91 -27.20 -12.38
N LEU A 513 32.72 -26.05 -11.75
CA LEU A 513 31.50 -25.63 -11.07
C LEU A 513 31.12 -24.23 -11.55
N GLN A 514 29.87 -24.02 -11.97
CA GLN A 514 29.30 -22.72 -12.31
C GLN A 514 28.20 -22.38 -11.32
N PHE A 515 28.17 -21.13 -10.85
CA PHE A 515 27.26 -20.73 -9.78
C PHE A 515 26.75 -19.30 -9.94
N THR A 516 25.66 -19.01 -9.23
CA THR A 516 25.13 -17.67 -9.01
C THR A 516 24.99 -17.46 -7.51
N VAL A 517 25.70 -16.50 -6.92
CA VAL A 517 25.51 -16.07 -5.53
C VAL A 517 24.50 -14.94 -5.52
N TYR A 518 23.49 -15.06 -4.67
CA TYR A 518 22.53 -14.02 -4.31
C TYR A 518 22.88 -13.53 -2.91
N TYR A 519 23.20 -12.25 -2.75
CA TYR A 519 23.60 -11.68 -1.47
C TYR A 519 22.93 -10.32 -1.24
N PRO A 520 22.51 -10.01 0.00
CA PRO A 520 21.97 -8.70 0.30
C PRO A 520 23.10 -7.67 0.36
N GLU A 521 22.87 -6.48 -0.17
CA GLU A 521 23.75 -5.34 0.00
C GLU A 521 22.96 -4.06 -0.28
N ASP A 522 23.04 -3.09 0.64
CA ASP A 522 22.31 -1.82 0.58
C ASP A 522 20.79 -2.00 0.49
N GLY A 523 20.23 -2.96 1.23
CA GLY A 523 18.78 -3.24 1.23
C GLY A 523 18.27 -3.93 -0.04
N LYS A 524 19.15 -4.39 -0.94
CA LYS A 524 18.81 -5.02 -2.22
C LYS A 524 19.51 -6.36 -2.41
N MET A 525 18.91 -7.25 -3.21
CA MET A 525 19.56 -8.49 -3.61
C MET A 525 20.49 -8.25 -4.81
N LYS A 526 21.81 -8.39 -4.61
CA LYS A 526 22.80 -8.36 -5.70
C LYS A 526 23.19 -9.78 -6.11
N THR A 527 23.77 -9.91 -7.31
CA THR A 527 24.16 -11.21 -7.88
C THR A 527 25.62 -11.24 -8.32
N LEU A 528 26.33 -12.30 -7.95
CA LEU A 528 27.65 -12.64 -8.47
C LEU A 528 27.58 -13.96 -9.25
N LYS A 529 27.94 -13.94 -10.53
CA LYS A 529 27.97 -15.12 -11.40
C LYS A 529 29.39 -15.40 -11.83
N ASP A 530 29.91 -16.60 -11.56
CA ASP A 530 31.23 -17.01 -12.01
C ASP A 530 31.33 -18.55 -12.07
N SER A 531 32.54 -19.03 -12.31
CA SER A 531 32.91 -20.44 -12.36
C SER A 531 34.18 -20.70 -11.55
N LEU A 532 34.25 -21.88 -10.95
CA LEU A 532 35.36 -22.34 -10.13
C LEU A 532 35.81 -23.73 -10.60
N ASN A 533 37.11 -23.98 -10.53
CA ASN A 533 37.69 -25.31 -10.68
C ASN A 533 38.06 -25.85 -9.30
N ILE A 534 37.42 -26.95 -8.91
CA ILE A 534 37.63 -27.65 -7.64
C ILE A 534 38.67 -28.75 -7.83
N GLY A 535 39.53 -28.98 -6.83
CA GLY A 535 40.60 -30.00 -6.84
C GLY A 535 42.01 -29.42 -6.87
N LEU A 536 42.14 -28.11 -6.69
CA LEU A 536 43.41 -27.37 -6.67
C LEU A 536 44.01 -27.22 -5.26
N GLY A 537 43.29 -27.66 -4.22
CA GLY A 537 43.74 -27.53 -2.83
C GLY A 537 43.59 -26.11 -2.29
N ASN A 538 42.57 -25.40 -2.79
CA ASN A 538 42.24 -24.03 -2.40
C ASN A 538 41.39 -23.96 -1.13
N GLY A 539 40.74 -25.05 -0.72
CA GLY A 539 39.84 -25.07 0.44
C GLY A 539 38.41 -24.70 0.07
N GLY A 540 37.78 -23.83 0.87
CA GLY A 540 36.38 -23.45 0.73
C GLY A 540 36.08 -22.67 -0.55
N PHE A 541 34.79 -22.38 -0.75
CA PHE A 541 34.33 -21.52 -1.83
C PHE A 541 34.96 -20.12 -1.72
N ILE A 542 34.96 -19.51 -0.53
CA ILE A 542 35.49 -18.16 -0.34
C ILE A 542 37.00 -18.11 -0.58
N ASP A 543 37.75 -19.09 -0.08
CA ASP A 543 39.19 -19.20 -0.31
C ASP A 543 39.51 -19.35 -1.80
N SER A 544 38.76 -20.22 -2.48
CA SER A 544 38.92 -20.47 -3.91
C SER A 544 38.60 -19.23 -4.76
N MET A 545 37.56 -18.48 -4.40
CA MET A 545 37.23 -17.21 -5.04
C MET A 545 38.29 -16.14 -4.80
N ASN A 546 38.77 -15.98 -3.57
CA ASN A 546 39.86 -15.05 -3.25
C ASN A 546 41.09 -15.31 -4.11
N ARG A 547 41.53 -16.58 -4.18
CA ARG A 547 42.68 -16.97 -4.98
C ARG A 547 42.48 -16.68 -6.47
N GLN A 548 41.30 -17.01 -7.02
CA GLN A 548 41.00 -16.76 -8.42
C GLN A 548 41.00 -15.26 -8.76
N VAL A 549 40.44 -14.43 -7.88
CA VAL A 549 40.44 -12.96 -8.06
C VAL A 549 41.86 -12.41 -7.99
N GLU A 550 42.68 -12.85 -7.02
CA GLU A 550 44.10 -12.48 -6.94
C GLU A 550 44.89 -12.88 -8.19
N GLU A 551 44.68 -14.09 -8.70
CA GLU A 551 45.31 -14.58 -9.93
C GLU A 551 44.89 -13.73 -11.15
N ARG A 552 43.60 -13.42 -11.31
CA ARG A 552 43.10 -12.58 -12.42
C ARG A 552 43.58 -11.12 -12.33
N LEU A 553 43.79 -10.58 -11.13
CA LEU A 553 44.32 -9.23 -10.91
C LEU A 553 45.83 -9.14 -11.15
N THR A 554 46.57 -10.26 -11.02
CA THR A 554 48.04 -10.27 -11.10
C THR A 554 48.58 -10.91 -12.38
N ASP A 555 47.78 -11.69 -13.12
CA ASP A 555 48.19 -12.36 -14.36
C ASP A 555 48.41 -11.34 -15.52
N PRO A 556 49.67 -11.16 -15.99
CA PRO A 556 49.99 -10.25 -17.08
C PRO A 556 49.28 -10.59 -18.39
N ASN A 557 48.97 -11.86 -18.65
CA ASN A 557 48.31 -12.31 -19.87
C ASN A 557 46.84 -11.89 -19.88
N TRP A 558 46.13 -12.08 -18.77
CA TRP A 558 44.74 -11.64 -18.61
C TRP A 558 44.59 -10.12 -18.71
N LEU A 559 45.48 -9.39 -18.03
CA LEU A 559 45.49 -7.92 -18.09
C LEU A 559 45.80 -7.42 -19.50
N SER A 560 46.72 -8.08 -20.22
CA SER A 560 47.04 -7.73 -21.61
C SER A 560 45.90 -8.07 -22.57
N TYR A 561 45.22 -9.20 -22.38
CA TYR A 561 44.04 -9.58 -23.14
C TYR A 561 42.91 -8.56 -22.98
N LYS A 562 42.61 -8.13 -21.75
CA LYS A 562 41.60 -7.10 -21.48
C LYS A 562 42.02 -5.72 -22.00
N ARG A 563 43.31 -5.37 -21.90
CA ARG A 563 43.86 -4.14 -22.48
C ARG A 563 43.68 -4.09 -24.00
N ASN A 564 43.82 -5.21 -24.70
CA ASN A 564 43.61 -5.30 -26.14
C ASN A 564 42.14 -5.10 -26.56
N GLN A 565 41.19 -5.26 -25.64
CA GLN A 565 39.76 -4.93 -25.85
C GLN A 565 39.45 -3.45 -25.60
N GLY A 566 40.43 -2.67 -25.14
CA GLY A 566 40.33 -1.22 -24.87
C GLY A 566 40.64 -0.88 -23.41
N GLN A 567 41.17 0.33 -23.19
CA GLN A 567 41.53 0.79 -21.84
C GLN A 567 40.32 0.83 -20.90
N GLY A 568 39.16 1.27 -21.37
CA GLY A 568 37.93 1.26 -20.56
C GLY A 568 37.46 -0.15 -20.18
N ALA A 569 37.71 -1.16 -21.02
CA ALA A 569 37.39 -2.56 -20.69
C ALA A 569 38.35 -3.13 -19.64
N LEU A 570 39.62 -2.71 -19.66
CA LEU A 570 40.58 -3.03 -18.62
C LEU A 570 40.21 -2.36 -17.29
N ASP A 571 39.88 -1.07 -17.31
CA ASP A 571 39.55 -0.31 -16.10
C ASP A 571 38.26 -0.87 -15.44
N ALA A 572 37.23 -1.19 -16.23
CA ALA A 572 36.01 -1.82 -15.73
C ALA A 572 36.26 -3.23 -15.16
N PHE A 573 37.12 -4.03 -15.82
CA PHE A 573 37.48 -5.37 -15.36
C PHE A 573 38.24 -5.33 -14.03
N VAL A 574 39.24 -4.46 -13.91
CA VAL A 574 40.00 -4.28 -12.67
C VAL A 574 39.09 -3.76 -11.57
N SER A 575 38.26 -2.76 -11.85
CA SER A 575 37.31 -2.21 -10.88
C SER A 575 36.35 -3.29 -10.34
N ALA A 576 35.79 -4.14 -11.21
CA ALA A 576 34.90 -5.21 -10.79
C ALA A 576 35.59 -6.26 -9.93
N LEU A 577 36.83 -6.66 -10.28
CA LEU A 577 37.60 -7.62 -9.48
C LEU A 577 38.03 -7.03 -8.13
N THR A 578 38.41 -5.75 -8.09
CA THR A 578 38.73 -5.05 -6.85
C THR A 578 37.51 -4.93 -5.96
N ASP A 579 36.34 -4.62 -6.51
CA ASP A 579 35.09 -4.58 -5.75
C ASP A 579 34.74 -5.95 -5.14
N ILE A 580 34.90 -7.03 -5.91
CA ILE A 580 34.72 -8.39 -5.40
C ILE A 580 35.70 -8.68 -4.25
N GLN A 581 36.98 -8.29 -4.40
CA GLN A 581 38.02 -8.53 -3.39
C GLN A 581 37.83 -7.70 -2.12
N GLU A 582 37.44 -6.43 -2.25
CA GLU A 582 37.42 -5.46 -1.14
C GLU A 582 36.06 -5.38 -0.44
N HIS A 583 34.97 -5.72 -1.12
CA HIS A 583 33.60 -5.59 -0.57
C HIS A 583 32.86 -6.94 -0.56
N VAL A 584 32.69 -7.59 -1.72
CA VAL A 584 31.81 -8.77 -1.83
C VAL A 584 32.33 -9.98 -1.05
N LEU A 585 33.59 -10.38 -1.24
CA LEU A 585 34.14 -11.56 -0.56
C LEU A 585 34.24 -11.37 0.96
N PRO A 586 34.69 -10.22 1.51
CA PRO A 586 34.62 -9.95 2.93
C PRO A 586 33.19 -10.01 3.50
N HIS A 587 32.20 -9.50 2.76
CA HIS A 587 30.79 -9.58 3.13
C HIS A 587 30.32 -11.04 3.22
N LEU A 588 30.55 -11.85 2.18
CA LEU A 588 30.20 -13.27 2.17
C LEU A 588 30.93 -14.08 3.26
N GLN A 589 32.20 -13.77 3.51
CA GLN A 589 33.00 -14.42 4.56
C GLN A 589 32.42 -14.20 5.95
N SER A 590 31.79 -13.06 6.20
CA SER A 590 31.17 -12.76 7.50
C SER A 590 30.09 -13.79 7.86
N PHE A 591 29.23 -14.17 6.90
CA PHE A 591 28.19 -15.20 7.09
C PHE A 591 28.76 -16.59 7.31
N CYS A 592 29.90 -16.91 6.68
CA CYS A 592 30.58 -18.18 6.92
C CYS A 592 31.20 -18.26 8.33
N SER A 593 31.52 -17.11 8.93
CA SER A 593 32.20 -17.01 10.23
C SER A 593 31.24 -16.79 11.42
N LEU A 594 30.01 -16.30 11.18
CA LEU A 594 29.04 -15.90 12.23
C LEU A 594 28.29 -17.06 12.89
N GLN A 595 28.14 -18.20 12.22
CA GLN A 595 27.35 -19.34 12.71
C GLN A 595 28.11 -20.35 13.62
N GLU A 596 29.30 -20.00 14.13
CA GLU A 596 29.93 -20.75 15.23
C GLU A 596 29.25 -20.54 16.60
N ARG A 597 28.03 -19.96 16.64
CA ARG A 597 27.19 -19.84 17.85
C ARG A 597 25.87 -20.62 17.72
N THR A 598 25.88 -21.80 18.36
CA THR A 598 24.77 -22.68 18.81
C THR A 598 23.65 -23.12 17.84
N PRO A 599 23.28 -24.42 17.83
CA PRO A 599 22.26 -25.00 16.92
C PRO A 599 20.81 -24.49 17.09
N GLU A 600 20.51 -23.76 18.17
CA GLU A 600 19.14 -23.34 18.53
C GLU A 600 18.58 -22.21 17.64
N GLN A 601 19.41 -21.53 16.84
CA GLN A 601 18.97 -20.48 15.91
C GLN A 601 18.66 -20.97 14.49
N VAL A 602 19.07 -22.20 14.15
CA VAL A 602 18.90 -22.77 12.80
C VAL A 602 17.46 -23.28 12.59
N GLU A 603 16.83 -23.83 13.63
CA GLU A 603 15.43 -24.29 13.59
C GLU A 603 14.43 -23.11 13.50
N ALA A 604 14.78 -21.94 14.05
CA ALA A 604 13.93 -20.75 14.03
C ALA A 604 13.89 -20.02 12.67
N MET A 605 14.81 -20.34 11.73
CA MET A 605 14.88 -19.71 10.40
C MET A 605 14.30 -20.58 9.27
N GLN A 606 13.83 -21.81 9.57
CA GLN A 606 13.27 -22.75 8.58
C GLN A 606 11.76 -23.00 8.72
N THR A 607 11.08 -22.45 9.73
CA THR A 607 9.64 -22.70 9.93
C THR A 607 8.76 -21.55 9.45
N VAL A 608 7.83 -21.88 8.55
CA VAL A 608 6.64 -21.07 8.19
C VAL A 608 5.82 -20.84 9.47
N PRO A 609 5.49 -19.60 9.88
CA PRO A 609 4.74 -19.39 11.12
C PRO A 609 3.25 -19.67 10.91
N ALA A 610 2.75 -20.69 11.62
CA ALA A 610 1.35 -20.80 11.98
C ALA A 610 1.12 -20.13 13.36
N GLU A 611 0.06 -19.34 13.50
CA GLU A 611 -0.29 -18.63 14.73
C GLU A 611 -0.53 -19.57 15.94
N LYS A 612 -0.01 -19.24 17.13
CA LYS A 612 -0.75 -18.62 18.27
C LYS A 612 0.01 -18.69 19.61
N ASP A 613 -0.27 -17.66 20.40
CA ASP A 613 -0.28 -17.55 21.87
C ASP A 613 0.90 -16.97 22.68
N ARG A 614 0.46 -16.09 23.59
CA ARG A 614 1.16 -15.16 24.47
C ARG A 614 1.78 -15.84 25.70
N ASN A 615 2.96 -15.36 26.13
CA ASN A 615 3.26 -14.73 27.45
C ASN A 615 4.62 -15.09 28.10
N LEU A 616 5.33 -14.02 28.47
CA LEU A 616 6.06 -13.73 29.73
C LEU A 616 7.37 -14.47 30.13
N SER A 617 8.44 -13.66 30.06
CA SER A 617 9.31 -13.22 31.17
C SER A 617 10.69 -13.84 31.42
N ASN A 618 11.68 -12.92 31.41
CA ASN A 618 12.82 -12.74 32.32
C ASN A 618 13.59 -13.97 32.86
N THR A 619 14.90 -14.03 32.61
CA THR A 619 15.94 -13.58 33.56
C THR A 619 17.35 -13.83 33.03
N ALA A 620 18.23 -12.86 33.33
CA ALA A 620 19.66 -12.92 33.12
C ALA A 620 20.36 -13.85 34.12
N SER A 621 21.50 -14.44 33.71
CA SER A 621 22.64 -14.68 34.60
C SER A 621 23.90 -15.04 33.82
N ALA A 622 24.95 -14.24 34.06
CA ALA A 622 26.32 -14.41 33.64
C ALA A 622 27.00 -15.62 34.29
N LEU A 623 28.05 -16.16 33.65
CA LEU A 623 29.18 -16.81 34.35
C LEU A 623 30.42 -16.96 33.44
N THR A 624 31.31 -15.99 33.63
CA THR A 624 32.78 -16.06 33.80
C THR A 624 33.57 -17.34 33.41
N VAL A 625 34.59 -17.10 32.57
CA VAL A 625 35.77 -17.93 32.26
C VAL A 625 36.69 -18.09 33.49
N PRO A 626 37.52 -19.15 33.54
CA PRO A 626 38.95 -18.88 33.80
C PRO A 626 39.91 -19.70 32.92
N ARG A 627 40.93 -18.99 32.42
CA ARG A 627 42.15 -19.51 31.79
C ARG A 627 43.07 -20.12 32.84
N THR A 628 43.83 -21.17 32.48
CA THR A 628 45.14 -21.46 33.09
C THR A 628 46.15 -21.86 32.02
N SER A 629 47.38 -21.38 32.22
CA SER A 629 48.59 -21.54 31.41
C SER A 629 49.58 -22.49 32.08
N SER A 630 50.33 -23.26 31.31
CA SER A 630 51.72 -23.63 31.67
C SER A 630 52.49 -24.19 30.47
N ASP A 631 53.66 -23.60 30.22
CA ASP A 631 54.70 -23.98 29.26
C ASP A 631 55.63 -25.08 29.81
N ALA A 632 56.21 -25.91 28.92
CA ALA A 632 57.68 -26.11 28.78
C ALA A 632 58.08 -27.20 27.75
N ALA A 633 58.70 -26.74 26.64
CA ALA A 633 59.93 -27.19 25.94
C ALA A 633 60.21 -28.69 25.61
N ARG A 634 60.96 -29.11 24.57
CA ARG A 634 61.48 -28.62 23.27
C ARG A 634 62.39 -29.76 22.74
N ALA A 635 62.31 -30.13 21.46
CA ALA A 635 63.40 -30.83 20.74
C ALA A 635 63.31 -30.56 19.22
N GLU A 636 64.46 -30.28 18.60
CA GLU A 636 64.62 -29.55 17.33
C GLU A 636 64.78 -30.40 16.06
N LYS A 637 64.49 -29.81 14.88
CA LYS A 637 64.96 -30.21 13.52
C LYS A 637 65.49 -28.98 12.76
N PRO A 638 66.44 -29.11 11.81
CA PRO A 638 67.08 -27.99 11.10
C PRO A 638 66.46 -27.76 9.70
N PRO A 639 66.95 -26.79 8.88
CA PRO A 639 66.32 -25.50 8.61
C PRO A 639 65.54 -25.45 7.27
N SER A 640 64.38 -24.79 7.23
CA SER A 640 63.71 -24.42 5.97
C SER A 640 63.65 -22.88 5.82
N PHE A 641 63.79 -22.43 4.58
CA PHE A 641 63.91 -21.05 4.17
C PHE A 641 62.71 -20.21 4.62
N LYS A 642 62.99 -19.18 5.43
CA LYS A 642 62.01 -18.16 5.82
C LYS A 642 61.64 -17.30 4.62
N ASN A 643 60.37 -17.32 4.23
CA ASN A 643 59.73 -16.16 3.62
C ASN A 643 58.67 -15.69 4.62
N GLU A 644 59.01 -14.71 5.44
CA GLU A 644 58.11 -14.15 6.46
C GLU A 644 56.95 -13.44 5.75
N ARG A 645 55.73 -13.98 5.91
CA ARG A 645 54.47 -13.34 5.46
C ARG A 645 54.34 -12.00 6.19
N LYS A 646 54.44 -10.88 5.45
CA LYS A 646 54.17 -9.54 5.98
C LYS A 646 52.67 -9.38 6.27
N SER A 647 52.35 -8.70 7.38
CA SER A 647 50.98 -8.36 7.78
C SER A 647 50.25 -7.54 6.69
N ILE A 648 48.92 -7.60 6.64
CA ILE A 648 48.06 -6.86 5.70
C ILE A 648 48.39 -5.36 5.71
N HIS A 649 48.57 -4.77 6.89
CA HIS A 649 48.96 -3.36 7.01
C HIS A 649 50.34 -3.05 6.41
N GLN A 650 51.31 -3.95 6.54
CA GLN A 650 52.64 -3.77 5.96
C GLN A 650 52.64 -3.90 4.43
N ARG A 651 51.70 -4.68 3.86
CA ARG A 651 51.52 -4.81 2.40
C ARG A 651 50.84 -3.57 1.81
N LEU A 652 49.90 -2.97 2.52
CA LEU A 652 49.24 -1.73 2.14
C LEU A 652 50.18 -0.52 2.13
N GLU A 653 51.14 -0.45 3.08
CA GLU A 653 52.16 0.60 3.10
C GLU A 653 53.07 0.53 1.87
N ILE A 654 53.50 -0.69 1.49
CA ILE A 654 54.37 -0.95 0.34
C ILE A 654 53.66 -0.61 -0.99
N ASN A 655 52.38 -0.96 -1.13
CA ASN A 655 51.59 -0.62 -2.32
C ASN A 655 51.33 0.89 -2.44
N LYS A 656 51.11 1.59 -1.31
CA LYS A 656 50.99 3.06 -1.28
C LYS A 656 52.29 3.77 -1.66
N GLU A 657 53.46 3.23 -1.26
CA GLU A 657 54.77 3.75 -1.67
C GLU A 657 55.07 3.48 -3.16
N TRP A 658 54.67 2.32 -3.68
CA TRP A 658 54.83 1.98 -5.09
C TRP A 658 54.03 2.92 -6.01
N LEU A 659 52.76 3.22 -5.66
CA LEU A 659 51.90 4.16 -6.39
C LEU A 659 52.43 5.60 -6.43
N LYS A 660 53.15 6.04 -5.39
CA LYS A 660 53.79 7.37 -5.34
C LYS A 660 55.05 7.48 -6.20
N SER A 661 55.62 6.35 -6.63
CA SER A 661 56.94 6.29 -7.28
C SER A 661 56.91 6.25 -8.82
N GLN A 662 55.72 6.33 -9.45
CA GLN A 662 55.65 6.33 -10.92
C GLN A 662 56.09 7.68 -11.52
N PRO A 663 57.04 7.71 -12.48
CA PRO A 663 57.54 8.94 -13.06
C PRO A 663 56.54 9.53 -14.08
N GLY A 664 55.99 10.71 -13.77
CA GLY A 664 55.23 11.52 -14.72
C GLY A 664 56.13 12.07 -15.84
N LYS A 665 55.90 11.63 -17.07
CA LYS A 665 56.50 12.28 -18.26
C LYS A 665 55.79 13.60 -18.54
N LYS A 666 56.51 14.70 -18.32
CA LYS A 666 56.29 15.99 -18.98
C LYS A 666 56.72 15.86 -20.44
N GLU A 667 55.81 16.11 -21.38
CA GLU A 667 56.18 16.51 -22.73
C GLU A 667 55.74 17.97 -22.97
N GLN A 668 56.75 18.82 -23.19
CA GLN A 668 56.59 20.19 -23.67
C GLN A 668 56.24 20.14 -25.16
N VAL A 669 55.13 20.75 -25.57
CA VAL A 669 54.92 21.13 -26.97
C VAL A 669 55.13 22.64 -27.09
N LYS A 670 56.20 23.00 -27.81
CA LYS A 670 56.52 24.36 -28.25
C LYS A 670 55.46 24.85 -29.24
N GLY A 671 54.96 26.07 -29.00
CA GLY A 671 54.11 26.77 -29.95
C GLY A 671 54.83 27.16 -31.23
N VAL A 672 54.12 27.05 -32.33
CA VAL A 672 54.32 27.84 -33.55
C VAL A 672 52.94 28.23 -34.03
N ASP A 673 52.58 29.50 -33.83
CA ASP A 673 51.49 30.15 -34.55
C ASP A 673 51.94 31.57 -34.92
N ARG A 674 52.07 31.80 -36.23
CA ARG A 674 52.13 33.09 -36.93
C ARG A 674 51.66 32.77 -38.36
N SER A 675 50.75 33.49 -39.00
CA SER A 675 50.13 34.78 -38.70
C SER A 675 49.12 35.05 -39.81
N CYS A 676 48.05 35.78 -39.52
CA CYS A 676 47.55 36.79 -40.44
C CYS A 676 47.68 38.14 -39.72
N ASP A 677 48.67 38.93 -40.12
CA ASP A 677 48.48 40.31 -40.63
C ASP A 677 49.85 40.99 -40.81
N GLU A 678 50.00 41.54 -42.03
CA GLU A 678 51.07 42.40 -42.62
C GLU A 678 52.45 41.81 -42.97
#